data_AF-A0A5J4VEZ9-F1
#
_entry.id   AF-A0A5J4VEZ9-F1
#
_cell.length_a   1.000
_cell.length_b   1.000
_cell.length_c   1.000
_cell.angle_alpha   90.00
_cell.angle_beta   90.00
_cell.angle_gamma   90.00
#
_symmetry.space_group_name_H-M   'P 1'
#
loop_
_entity.id
_entity.type
_entity.pdbx_description
1 polymer ?
#
loop_
_entity_poly.entity_id
_entity_poly.type
_entity_poly.pdbx_seq_one_letter_code
_entity_poly.pdbx_strand_id
1 'polypeptide(L)'
;MSRQTTRNVSITKSGVIARELMDKMIEEQEKNKTNETIFESVDEQDNKLLDELFSKYVNETSKRVIPEFFVKWYPVIDVPSDLKIICTYYSTKINDFTFDGSDAFIEVILTDKYCHPYFDFDHIESNEQYTSVITWFDSLVSEFGQYSIGGYSNDSKICATHNLKYITDAAKRISIHVVFYEKRILQQDMMEIVQKVGNQNTRRFAYDINEFVDDSVYKLKHVSKSSRQIFRHILSNKNYRGKESIYIAGQLCKPNDQPFNQIIQCIQDDSSTDDVISNWSNVIHKLPSLKEKEKEKTNAKGLVDVDNGVAEVAGDGKLITKTHVKNIKIDDVDFDDNLIVFNKEQMMGLLNKFETTFENLEKTTAPIRYSNHTEEFVKECYTEWYNQRTHNHNVDETINKIMKYFKQEFTNKWFYSINKHLDSIDQQRYKNEHKHLFVDKTININESEYDIIDVKARQYKISDFNQLINDLREVVRVKDGACYIKIRDRRQFKIVMKSEEQMMNYFKFDKPFINVNSINLGQIINKYSKAFRYNEVTFQEKNKEGCINMFTGFAYKEIQTNDFTQIQPFLNHVKNVLGGKVDTEQNYEYIIKWFASIFQQVKLKIGTMMNFIGQQGCGKSFSIETIYELLGIFALKNVDELSKIFGKFNALAATAILINFNEIQDATDSFNLQHKMKSAITQASGIIERKGVDSVENEIWINFTCTCNDVNAIPAEKGNRKFQYFTCKNEFADKREYFQNLCKDIQPQKQGEYNEEFMGILLHYFRTLDIQGFDAEDSIVQASRNTNVIYNEQLERQYTGLNQVDRFVVDNFPIFEIGVPIQCIKIDKYQLTE
;
A
#
# COMPACT_ATOMS: atom_id res chain seq x y z
N MET A 1 -62.55 -13.70 -39.35
CA MET A 1 -62.47 -12.30 -38.90
C MET A 1 -61.12 -12.08 -38.24
N SER A 2 -60.26 -11.26 -38.87
CA SER A 2 -59.00 -10.75 -38.31
C SER A 2 -58.62 -9.53 -39.16
N ARG A 3 -58.29 -8.41 -38.50
CA ARG A 3 -57.90 -7.12 -39.12
C ARG A 3 -56.37 -6.99 -39.09
N GLN A 4 -55.77 -6.67 -40.23
CA GLN A 4 -54.45 -6.02 -40.32
C GLN A 4 -54.62 -4.71 -41.10
N THR A 5 -54.02 -3.63 -40.61
CA THR A 5 -54.03 -2.30 -41.24
C THR A 5 -52.58 -1.83 -41.37
N THR A 6 -52.14 -1.65 -42.61
CA THR A 6 -50.87 -1.00 -42.99
C THR A 6 -51.07 0.52 -43.04
N ARG A 7 -50.15 1.28 -42.43
CA ARG A 7 -50.06 2.75 -42.52
C ARG A 7 -48.93 3.14 -43.48
N ASN A 8 -49.25 3.98 -44.45
CA ASN A 8 -48.27 4.69 -45.29
C ASN A 8 -47.68 5.88 -44.52
N VAL A 9 -46.36 6.08 -44.60
CA VAL A 9 -45.64 7.26 -44.10
C VAL A 9 -45.17 8.07 -45.31
N SER A 10 -45.51 9.36 -45.36
CA SER A 10 -45.01 10.29 -46.39
C SER A 10 -43.61 10.78 -46.01
N ILE A 11 -42.64 10.57 -46.90
CA ILE A 11 -41.26 11.04 -46.76
C ILE A 11 -41.17 12.48 -47.30
N THR A 12 -40.65 13.40 -46.49
CA THR A 12 -40.38 14.80 -46.89
C THR A 12 -39.07 14.90 -47.70
N LYS A 13 -39.04 15.81 -48.67
CA LYS A 13 -37.91 16.04 -49.60
C LYS A 13 -36.53 16.24 -48.92
N SER A 14 -36.48 16.67 -47.65
CA SER A 14 -35.24 16.85 -46.89
C SER A 14 -34.54 15.53 -46.53
N GLY A 15 -35.30 14.46 -46.25
CA GLY A 15 -34.75 13.14 -45.92
C GLY A 15 -34.15 12.41 -47.12
N VAL A 16 -34.58 12.77 -48.34
CA VAL A 16 -34.05 12.21 -49.60
C VAL A 16 -32.69 12.83 -49.93
N ILE A 17 -32.54 14.13 -49.72
CA ILE A 17 -31.30 14.87 -50.04
C ILE A 17 -30.19 14.56 -49.02
N ALA A 18 -30.53 14.39 -47.73
CA ALA A 18 -29.56 13.99 -46.70
C ALA A 18 -29.03 12.55 -46.93
N ARG A 19 -29.86 11.67 -47.49
CA ARG A 19 -29.43 10.32 -47.91
C ARG A 19 -28.52 10.38 -49.13
N GLU A 20 -28.86 11.17 -50.16
CA GLU A 20 -27.99 11.37 -51.32
C GLU A 20 -26.62 11.96 -50.94
N LEU A 21 -26.55 12.85 -49.95
CA LEU A 21 -25.30 13.41 -49.44
C LEU A 21 -24.47 12.36 -48.68
N MET A 22 -25.09 11.58 -47.80
CA MET A 22 -24.39 10.49 -47.09
C MET A 22 -23.93 9.40 -48.05
N ASP A 23 -24.75 9.02 -49.03
CA ASP A 23 -24.40 7.99 -50.01
C ASP A 23 -23.24 8.46 -50.91
N LYS A 24 -23.19 9.74 -51.29
CA LYS A 24 -22.06 10.33 -52.04
C LYS A 24 -20.78 10.44 -51.21
N MET A 25 -20.88 10.78 -49.92
CA MET A 25 -19.73 10.81 -49.01
C MET A 25 -19.16 9.39 -48.79
N ILE A 26 -20.03 8.37 -48.72
CA ILE A 26 -19.61 6.98 -48.61
C ILE A 26 -18.98 6.50 -49.92
N GLU A 27 -19.55 6.85 -51.09
CA GLU A 27 -18.94 6.54 -52.40
C GLU A 27 -17.56 7.20 -52.60
N GLU A 28 -17.35 8.44 -52.13
CA GLU A 28 -16.04 9.10 -52.18
C GLU A 28 -15.04 8.51 -51.18
N GLN A 29 -15.48 8.13 -49.98
CA GLN A 29 -14.60 7.45 -49.02
C GLN A 29 -14.23 6.03 -49.44
N GLU A 30 -15.10 5.33 -50.17
CA GLU A 30 -14.78 4.03 -50.77
C GLU A 30 -13.86 4.16 -51.99
N LYS A 31 -14.01 5.20 -52.82
CA LYS A 31 -13.05 5.50 -53.90
C LYS A 31 -11.65 5.84 -53.37
N ASN A 32 -11.58 6.57 -52.26
CA ASN A 32 -10.31 6.97 -51.64
C ASN A 32 -9.59 5.86 -50.86
N LYS A 33 -10.23 4.69 -50.65
CA LYS A 33 -9.61 3.51 -50.01
C LYS A 33 -8.80 2.63 -50.95
N THR A 34 -8.75 2.92 -52.25
CA THR A 34 -8.14 2.01 -53.25
C THR A 34 -6.83 2.48 -53.87
N ASN A 35 -6.19 3.56 -53.41
CA ASN A 35 -4.87 3.97 -53.89
C ASN A 35 -4.02 4.55 -52.76
N GLU A 36 -3.28 3.70 -52.05
CA GLU A 36 -2.11 4.13 -51.28
C GLU A 36 -0.98 4.44 -52.26
N THR A 37 -0.87 5.70 -52.69
CA THR A 37 0.38 6.46 -52.93
C THR A 37 0.04 7.71 -53.76
N ILE A 38 0.74 8.81 -53.45
CA ILE A 38 0.84 10.10 -54.18
C ILE A 38 0.16 11.29 -53.46
N PHE A 39 1.03 12.00 -52.75
CA PHE A 39 1.19 13.47 -52.65
C PHE A 39 0.05 14.39 -52.18
N GLU A 40 0.42 15.17 -51.16
CA GLU A 40 0.28 16.64 -51.09
C GLU A 40 -0.23 17.29 -52.39
N SER A 41 -1.48 17.77 -52.37
CA SER A 41 -1.97 19.00 -53.01
C SER A 41 -3.46 18.89 -53.39
N VAL A 42 -4.36 18.75 -52.42
CA VAL A 42 -5.81 18.95 -52.68
C VAL A 42 -6.46 19.55 -51.42
N ASP A 43 -6.16 20.80 -51.09
CA ASP A 43 -6.76 21.51 -49.93
C ASP A 43 -7.48 22.82 -50.29
N GLU A 44 -7.43 23.27 -51.55
CA GLU A 44 -8.06 24.54 -51.94
C GLU A 44 -9.38 24.38 -52.72
N GLN A 45 -9.62 23.25 -53.37
CA GLN A 45 -10.80 23.07 -54.22
C GLN A 45 -12.03 22.56 -53.44
N ASP A 46 -11.81 21.65 -52.47
CA ASP A 46 -12.88 21.04 -51.67
C ASP A 46 -13.40 21.99 -50.58
N ASN A 47 -12.52 22.80 -49.99
CA ASN A 47 -12.91 23.85 -49.03
C ASN A 47 -13.79 24.93 -49.70
N LYS A 48 -13.56 25.23 -50.97
CA LYS A 48 -14.35 26.23 -51.71
C LYS A 48 -15.76 25.74 -52.03
N LEU A 49 -15.92 24.43 -52.29
CA LEU A 49 -17.22 23.82 -52.54
C LEU A 49 -18.04 23.71 -51.24
N LEU A 50 -17.36 23.36 -50.13
CA LEU A 50 -17.94 23.36 -48.78
C LEU A 50 -18.36 24.76 -48.35
N ASP A 51 -17.53 25.78 -48.55
CA ASP A 51 -17.86 27.18 -48.24
C ASP A 51 -18.99 27.73 -49.12
N GLU A 52 -19.07 27.36 -50.40
CA GLU A 52 -20.22 27.73 -51.26
C GLU A 52 -21.51 27.02 -50.84
N LEU A 53 -21.45 25.76 -50.38
CA LEU A 53 -22.60 25.03 -49.86
C LEU A 53 -23.05 25.56 -48.48
N PHE A 54 -22.12 25.91 -47.59
CA PHE A 54 -22.40 26.57 -46.32
C PHE A 54 -22.97 27.98 -46.53
N SER A 55 -22.43 28.75 -47.48
CA SER A 55 -22.95 30.08 -47.87
C SER A 55 -24.38 30.02 -48.41
N LYS A 56 -24.71 28.96 -49.17
CA LYS A 56 -26.09 28.68 -49.61
C LYS A 56 -27.02 28.29 -48.46
N TYR A 57 -26.53 27.54 -47.48
CA TYR A 57 -27.32 27.10 -46.33
C TYR A 57 -27.59 28.23 -45.33
N VAL A 58 -26.64 29.15 -45.13
CA VAL A 58 -26.75 30.29 -44.20
C VAL A 58 -27.68 31.40 -44.72
N ASN A 59 -27.87 31.52 -46.04
CA ASN A 59 -28.69 32.57 -46.64
C ASN A 59 -30.19 32.24 -46.80
N GLU A 60 -30.66 31.06 -46.35
CA GLU A 60 -32.08 30.68 -46.36
C GLU A 60 -32.65 30.30 -44.98
N THR A 61 -32.05 30.74 -43.87
CA THR A 61 -32.75 30.71 -42.57
C THR A 61 -33.80 31.82 -42.53
N SER A 62 -35.07 31.43 -42.48
CA SER A 62 -36.21 32.33 -42.33
C SER A 62 -36.04 33.17 -41.05
N LYS A 63 -36.15 34.50 -41.16
CA LYS A 63 -36.10 35.40 -39.99
C LYS A 63 -37.15 34.95 -38.97
N ARG A 64 -36.70 34.57 -37.76
CA ARG A 64 -37.56 34.24 -36.62
C ARG A 64 -38.51 35.40 -36.37
N VAL A 65 -39.81 35.12 -36.41
CA VAL A 65 -40.84 36.10 -36.05
C VAL A 65 -40.73 36.34 -34.55
N ILE A 66 -40.45 37.57 -34.14
CA ILE A 66 -40.39 37.95 -32.73
C ILE A 66 -41.83 38.10 -32.23
N PRO A 67 -42.30 37.25 -31.31
CA PRO A 67 -43.65 37.39 -30.80
C PRO A 67 -43.76 38.58 -29.85
N GLU A 68 -44.94 39.21 -29.79
CA GLU A 68 -45.19 40.38 -28.95
C GLU A 68 -45.56 39.99 -27.51
N PHE A 69 -44.70 40.35 -26.54
CA PHE A 69 -44.95 40.23 -25.11
C PHE A 69 -44.03 41.18 -24.32
N PHE A 70 -44.31 41.37 -23.03
CA PHE A 70 -43.47 42.17 -22.14
C PHE A 70 -42.41 41.30 -21.46
N VAL A 71 -41.14 41.57 -21.75
CA VAL A 71 -40.00 41.00 -21.01
C VAL A 71 -39.84 41.76 -19.70
N LYS A 72 -39.90 41.03 -18.58
CA LYS A 72 -39.74 41.58 -17.23
C LYS A 72 -38.28 41.52 -16.80
N TRP A 73 -37.74 42.62 -16.29
CA TRP A 73 -36.33 42.67 -15.88
C TRP A 73 -36.08 43.62 -14.70
N TYR A 74 -34.97 43.44 -13.99
CA TYR A 74 -34.47 44.37 -12.97
C TYR A 74 -33.28 45.14 -13.50
N PRO A 75 -33.22 46.48 -13.31
CA PRO A 75 -32.08 47.31 -13.71
C PRO A 75 -30.85 47.20 -12.79
N VAL A 76 -30.96 46.55 -11.63
CA VAL A 76 -29.91 46.51 -10.60
C VAL A 76 -29.91 45.17 -9.85
N ILE A 77 -28.72 44.64 -9.55
CA ILE A 77 -28.49 43.40 -8.78
C ILE A 77 -28.61 43.68 -7.26
N ASP A 78 -29.10 42.70 -6.49
CA ASP A 78 -29.17 42.69 -5.01
C ASP A 78 -29.97 43.83 -4.33
N VAL A 79 -31.04 44.30 -4.97
CA VAL A 79 -31.99 45.23 -4.33
C VAL A 79 -32.82 44.50 -3.26
N PRO A 80 -33.07 45.10 -2.07
CA PRO A 80 -34.01 44.56 -1.07
C PRO A 80 -35.39 44.28 -1.66
N SER A 81 -36.05 43.21 -1.19
CA SER A 81 -37.30 42.68 -1.76
C SER A 81 -38.44 43.70 -1.86
N ASP A 82 -38.49 44.61 -0.90
CA ASP A 82 -39.42 45.72 -0.70
C ASP A 82 -39.20 46.91 -1.66
N LEU A 83 -38.04 46.99 -2.32
CA LEU A 83 -37.66 48.09 -3.22
C LEU A 83 -37.44 47.65 -4.67
N LYS A 84 -37.78 46.40 -5.02
CA LYS A 84 -37.61 45.85 -6.36
C LYS A 84 -38.67 46.34 -7.32
N ILE A 85 -38.33 47.34 -8.13
CA ILE A 85 -39.13 47.78 -9.27
C ILE A 85 -38.84 46.83 -10.44
N ILE A 86 -39.88 46.11 -10.90
CA ILE A 86 -39.80 45.29 -12.12
C ILE A 86 -40.06 46.20 -13.31
N CYS A 87 -39.07 46.32 -14.20
CA CYS A 87 -39.22 47.00 -15.49
C CYS A 87 -39.81 46.04 -16.53
N THR A 88 -40.49 46.58 -17.52
CA THR A 88 -41.01 45.82 -18.67
C THR A 88 -40.51 46.43 -19.97
N TYR A 89 -40.13 45.60 -20.93
CA TYR A 89 -39.72 46.04 -22.26
C TYR A 89 -40.42 45.19 -23.34
N TYR A 90 -40.76 45.80 -24.47
CA TYR A 90 -41.43 45.09 -25.56
C TYR A 90 -40.44 44.16 -26.27
N SER A 91 -40.77 42.87 -26.34
CA SER A 91 -39.96 41.85 -27.02
C SER A 91 -39.58 42.23 -28.45
N THR A 92 -40.51 42.80 -29.22
CA THR A 92 -40.32 43.25 -30.61
C THR A 92 -39.33 44.40 -30.76
N LYS A 93 -38.97 45.08 -29.67
CA LYS A 93 -38.02 46.20 -29.65
C LYS A 93 -36.68 45.83 -29.01
N ILE A 94 -36.50 44.59 -28.52
CA ILE A 94 -35.29 44.21 -27.77
C ILE A 94 -34.01 44.37 -28.58
N ASN A 95 -34.09 44.16 -29.90
CA ASN A 95 -32.94 44.35 -30.78
C ASN A 95 -32.47 45.82 -30.86
N ASP A 96 -33.33 46.79 -30.50
CA ASP A 96 -33.01 48.22 -30.42
C ASP A 96 -32.56 48.64 -29.01
N PHE A 97 -32.54 47.72 -28.04
CA PHE A 97 -32.07 47.99 -26.69
C PHE A 97 -30.54 48.10 -26.69
N THR A 98 -29.98 49.21 -26.21
CA THR A 98 -28.55 49.52 -26.41
C THR A 98 -27.61 48.77 -25.46
N PHE A 99 -28.12 48.16 -24.38
CA PHE A 99 -27.40 47.38 -23.34
C PHE A 99 -26.16 48.05 -22.69
N ASP A 100 -25.76 49.22 -23.17
CA ASP A 100 -24.60 50.03 -22.80
C ASP A 100 -24.88 51.03 -21.66
N GLY A 101 -26.15 51.13 -21.23
CA GLY A 101 -26.60 52.03 -20.19
C GLY A 101 -26.15 51.67 -18.77
N SER A 102 -26.55 52.51 -17.81
CA SER A 102 -26.29 52.32 -16.37
C SER A 102 -27.15 51.22 -15.71
N ASP A 103 -28.03 50.58 -16.48
CA ASP A 103 -28.92 49.51 -16.01
C ASP A 103 -28.37 48.13 -16.38
N ALA A 104 -28.38 47.21 -15.42
CA ALA A 104 -28.15 45.79 -15.67
C ALA A 104 -29.44 45.17 -16.22
N PHE A 105 -29.41 44.44 -17.33
CA PHE A 105 -30.58 43.76 -17.89
C PHE A 105 -30.71 42.36 -17.30
N ILE A 106 -31.45 42.23 -16.20
CA ILE A 106 -31.61 40.97 -15.47
C ILE A 106 -33.04 40.47 -15.60
N GLU A 107 -33.27 39.46 -16.42
CA GLU A 107 -34.57 38.86 -16.64
C GLU A 107 -35.16 38.23 -15.37
N VAL A 108 -36.48 38.28 -15.24
CA VAL A 108 -37.23 37.65 -14.15
C VAL A 108 -38.01 36.46 -14.68
N ILE A 109 -37.57 35.26 -14.29
CA ILE A 109 -38.14 33.99 -14.75
C ILE A 109 -38.98 33.40 -13.62
N LEU A 110 -40.24 33.09 -13.92
CA LEU A 110 -41.21 32.58 -12.94
C LEU A 110 -41.25 31.05 -13.01
N THR A 111 -41.38 30.40 -11.85
CA THR A 111 -41.29 28.93 -11.71
C THR A 111 -42.39 28.16 -12.43
N ASP A 112 -43.58 28.74 -12.55
CA ASP A 112 -44.77 28.09 -13.12
C ASP A 112 -45.02 28.51 -14.58
N LYS A 113 -43.96 28.91 -15.29
CA LYS A 113 -44.02 29.48 -16.64
C LYS A 113 -43.02 28.81 -17.56
N TYR A 114 -43.32 28.83 -18.85
CA TYR A 114 -42.40 28.37 -19.87
C TYR A 114 -41.27 29.39 -20.06
N CYS A 115 -40.08 28.90 -20.36
CA CYS A 115 -38.92 29.69 -20.75
C CYS A 115 -38.17 29.00 -21.89
N HIS A 116 -37.29 29.74 -22.56
CA HIS A 116 -36.28 29.14 -23.42
C HIS A 116 -35.22 28.43 -22.56
N PRO A 117 -34.71 27.24 -22.95
CA PRO A 117 -33.61 26.61 -22.22
C PRO A 117 -32.35 27.48 -22.21
N TYR A 118 -31.70 27.64 -21.06
CA TYR A 118 -30.54 28.52 -20.91
C TYR A 118 -29.47 27.93 -20.01
N PHE A 119 -28.20 28.24 -20.30
CA PHE A 119 -27.03 27.76 -19.58
C PHE A 119 -26.01 28.88 -19.38
N ASP A 120 -25.42 28.94 -18.18
CA ASP A 120 -24.32 29.86 -17.83
C ASP A 120 -23.04 29.07 -17.61
N PHE A 121 -21.91 29.63 -18.04
CA PHE A 121 -20.59 29.02 -17.89
C PHE A 121 -19.60 30.10 -17.50
N ASP A 122 -18.99 29.90 -16.34
CA ASP A 122 -18.13 30.91 -15.71
C ASP A 122 -16.74 30.36 -15.32
N HIS A 123 -16.49 29.08 -15.57
CA HIS A 123 -15.28 28.33 -15.16
C HIS A 123 -14.55 27.65 -16.34
N ILE A 124 -14.71 28.16 -17.56
CA ILE A 124 -13.98 27.64 -18.72
C ILE A 124 -12.59 28.30 -18.77
N GLU A 125 -11.55 27.49 -18.62
CA GLU A 125 -10.15 27.89 -18.48
C GLU A 125 -9.27 27.55 -19.70
N SER A 126 -9.80 26.80 -20.66
CA SER A 126 -9.05 26.42 -21.87
C SER A 126 -9.90 26.34 -23.13
N ASN A 127 -9.23 26.38 -24.29
CA ASN A 127 -9.87 26.19 -25.59
C ASN A 127 -10.48 24.79 -25.74
N GLU A 128 -9.84 23.77 -25.17
CA GLU A 128 -10.32 22.39 -25.18
C GLU A 128 -11.64 22.25 -24.40
N GLN A 129 -11.72 22.91 -23.23
CA GLN A 129 -12.96 22.96 -22.45
C GLN A 129 -14.06 23.70 -23.21
N TYR A 130 -13.73 24.81 -23.87
CA TYR A 130 -14.67 25.52 -24.73
C TYR A 130 -15.20 24.61 -25.85
N THR A 131 -14.32 23.91 -26.57
CA THR A 131 -14.72 22.95 -27.61
C THR A 131 -15.61 21.85 -27.06
N SER A 132 -15.30 21.30 -25.88
CA SER A 132 -16.14 20.30 -25.20
C SER A 132 -17.56 20.83 -24.93
N VAL A 133 -17.66 22.08 -24.46
CA VAL A 133 -18.94 22.76 -24.21
C VAL A 133 -19.75 22.94 -25.51
N ILE A 134 -19.10 23.39 -26.59
CA ILE A 134 -19.76 23.54 -27.89
C ILE A 134 -20.23 22.19 -28.46
N THR A 135 -19.40 21.15 -28.40
CA THR A 135 -19.79 19.79 -28.84
C THR A 135 -21.01 19.28 -28.07
N TRP A 136 -21.09 19.56 -26.77
CA TRP A 136 -22.27 19.21 -25.98
C TRP A 136 -23.50 19.98 -26.44
N PHE A 137 -23.42 21.30 -26.67
CA PHE A 137 -24.57 22.06 -27.19
C PHE A 137 -25.04 21.59 -28.57
N ASP A 138 -24.12 21.30 -29.47
CA ASP A 138 -24.45 20.82 -30.81
C ASP A 138 -25.20 19.48 -30.75
N SER A 139 -24.90 18.63 -29.75
CA SER A 139 -25.64 17.38 -29.52
C SER A 139 -27.10 17.60 -29.09
N LEU A 140 -27.43 18.77 -28.50
CA LEU A 140 -28.78 19.09 -28.03
C LEU A 140 -29.66 19.72 -29.12
N VAL A 141 -29.08 20.18 -30.24
CA VAL A 141 -29.78 20.96 -31.28
C VAL A 141 -30.99 20.24 -31.87
N SER A 142 -30.91 18.91 -32.05
CA SER A 142 -32.01 18.12 -32.62
C SER A 142 -33.31 18.24 -31.81
N GLU A 143 -33.18 18.45 -30.50
CA GLU A 143 -34.28 18.35 -29.55
C GLU A 143 -34.58 19.66 -28.84
N PHE A 144 -33.58 20.51 -28.61
CA PHE A 144 -33.73 21.83 -28.01
C PHE A 144 -33.87 22.95 -29.07
N GLY A 145 -33.57 22.65 -30.34
CA GLY A 145 -33.56 23.61 -31.45
C GLY A 145 -32.25 24.38 -31.54
N GLN A 146 -32.24 25.44 -32.34
CA GLN A 146 -31.07 26.32 -32.48
C GLN A 146 -30.83 27.15 -31.22
N TYR A 147 -29.55 27.39 -30.91
CA TYR A 147 -29.12 28.20 -29.77
C TYR A 147 -28.36 29.46 -30.20
N SER A 148 -28.51 30.50 -29.40
CA SER A 148 -27.66 31.69 -29.41
C SER A 148 -26.57 31.53 -28.36
N ILE A 149 -25.37 32.00 -28.67
CA ILE A 149 -24.24 32.01 -27.74
C ILE A 149 -23.61 33.41 -27.75
N GLY A 150 -23.35 33.92 -26.55
CA GLY A 150 -22.59 35.15 -26.38
C GLY A 150 -21.65 35.05 -25.19
N GLY A 151 -20.61 35.88 -25.19
CA GLY A 151 -19.63 35.86 -24.11
C GLY A 151 -18.53 36.89 -24.22
N TYR A 152 -17.60 36.79 -23.26
CA TYR A 152 -16.34 37.53 -23.24
C TYR A 152 -15.20 36.63 -22.76
N SER A 153 -13.97 37.05 -23.04
CA SER A 153 -12.76 36.40 -22.54
C SER A 153 -11.65 37.43 -22.30
N ASN A 154 -10.77 37.13 -21.35
CA ASN A 154 -9.56 37.92 -21.11
C ASN A 154 -8.35 37.41 -21.91
N ASP A 155 -8.56 36.42 -22.79
CA ASP A 155 -7.57 35.85 -23.69
C ASP A 155 -7.85 36.29 -25.13
N SER A 156 -6.97 37.13 -25.68
CA SER A 156 -7.16 37.73 -27.01
C SER A 156 -7.17 36.70 -28.14
N LYS A 157 -6.48 35.56 -27.98
CA LYS A 157 -6.46 34.49 -28.99
C LYS A 157 -7.80 33.76 -29.02
N ILE A 158 -8.32 33.40 -27.85
CA ILE A 158 -9.61 32.74 -27.71
C ILE A 158 -10.74 33.65 -28.24
N CYS A 159 -10.64 34.96 -27.97
CA CYS A 159 -11.57 35.95 -28.50
C CYS A 159 -11.62 35.96 -30.04
N ALA A 160 -10.46 35.97 -30.69
CA ALA A 160 -10.38 35.96 -32.14
C ALA A 160 -10.91 34.65 -32.74
N THR A 161 -10.62 33.51 -32.13
CA THR A 161 -11.05 32.20 -32.62
C THR A 161 -12.56 31.98 -32.51
N HIS A 162 -13.18 32.40 -31.40
CA HIS A 162 -14.59 32.09 -31.11
C HIS A 162 -15.53 33.29 -31.19
N ASN A 163 -15.03 34.43 -31.67
CA ASN A 163 -15.75 35.69 -31.74
C ASN A 163 -16.34 36.13 -30.38
N LEU A 164 -15.56 35.97 -29.30
CA LEU A 164 -15.90 36.49 -27.97
C LEU A 164 -15.37 37.92 -27.82
N LYS A 165 -16.02 38.72 -26.97
CA LYS A 165 -15.53 40.07 -26.69
C LYS A 165 -14.29 40.01 -25.82
N TYR A 166 -13.22 40.69 -26.24
CA TYR A 166 -12.02 40.81 -25.44
C TYR A 166 -12.20 41.83 -24.31
N ILE A 167 -12.01 41.40 -23.06
CA ILE A 167 -12.07 42.24 -21.86
C ILE A 167 -10.84 41.94 -21.02
N THR A 168 -9.87 42.87 -21.01
CA THR A 168 -8.55 42.70 -20.38
C THR A 168 -8.62 42.39 -18.89
N ASP A 169 -9.47 43.09 -18.14
CA ASP A 169 -9.51 43.03 -16.68
C ASP A 169 -10.63 42.11 -16.17
N ALA A 170 -11.13 41.21 -17.00
CA ALA A 170 -12.16 40.28 -16.58
C ALA A 170 -11.59 39.22 -15.62
N ALA A 171 -12.31 39.00 -14.50
CA ALA A 171 -11.92 38.04 -13.48
C ALA A 171 -11.97 36.57 -13.97
N LYS A 172 -12.76 36.29 -15.01
CA LYS A 172 -12.95 34.97 -15.58
C LYS A 172 -12.25 34.88 -16.91
N ARG A 173 -11.63 33.73 -17.17
CA ARG A 173 -10.92 33.49 -18.42
C ARG A 173 -11.86 33.45 -19.62
N ILE A 174 -12.90 32.63 -19.57
CA ILE A 174 -14.00 32.63 -20.54
C ILE A 174 -15.31 32.59 -19.76
N SER A 175 -16.26 33.45 -20.15
CA SER A 175 -17.62 33.46 -19.62
C SER A 175 -18.61 33.51 -20.79
N ILE A 176 -19.50 32.53 -20.86
CA ILE A 176 -20.48 32.41 -21.94
C ILE A 176 -21.88 32.14 -21.40
N HIS A 177 -22.87 32.75 -22.04
CA HIS A 177 -24.27 32.45 -21.86
C HIS A 177 -24.82 31.82 -23.14
N VAL A 178 -25.60 30.77 -23.00
CA VAL A 178 -26.24 30.07 -24.13
C VAL A 178 -27.74 29.97 -23.92
N VAL A 179 -28.52 30.28 -24.95
CA VAL A 179 -30.00 30.23 -24.92
C VAL A 179 -30.50 29.52 -26.16
N PHE A 180 -31.25 28.43 -25.97
CA PHE A 180 -31.97 27.72 -27.03
C PHE A 180 -33.29 28.43 -27.31
N TYR A 181 -33.38 29.12 -28.43
CA TYR A 181 -34.43 30.12 -28.64
C TYR A 181 -35.63 29.61 -29.46
N GLU A 182 -35.58 28.39 -30.00
CA GLU A 182 -36.67 27.89 -30.86
C GLU A 182 -37.76 27.15 -30.08
N LYS A 183 -37.38 26.46 -29.00
CA LYS A 183 -38.30 25.67 -28.18
C LYS A 183 -38.43 26.22 -26.77
N ARG A 184 -39.52 25.86 -26.11
CA ARG A 184 -39.85 26.24 -24.74
C ARG A 184 -39.76 25.03 -23.83
N ILE A 185 -39.32 25.23 -22.60
CA ILE A 185 -39.29 24.22 -21.54
C ILE A 185 -39.98 24.78 -20.30
N LEU A 186 -40.63 23.93 -19.51
CA LEU A 186 -41.18 24.35 -18.24
C LEU A 186 -40.03 24.77 -17.32
N GLN A 187 -40.11 25.94 -16.67
CA GLN A 187 -39.02 26.42 -15.82
C GLN A 187 -38.64 25.41 -14.71
N GLN A 188 -39.60 24.64 -14.20
CA GLN A 188 -39.34 23.55 -13.25
C GLN A 188 -38.46 22.44 -13.87
N ASP A 189 -38.68 22.09 -15.13
CA ASP A 189 -37.89 21.07 -15.84
C ASP A 189 -36.49 21.61 -16.15
N MET A 190 -36.36 22.89 -16.51
CA MET A 190 -35.06 23.55 -16.65
C MET A 190 -34.28 23.51 -15.34
N MET A 191 -34.95 23.75 -14.21
CA MET A 191 -34.35 23.60 -12.90
C MET A 191 -33.99 22.15 -12.59
N GLU A 192 -34.79 21.16 -13.00
CA GLU A 192 -34.46 19.73 -12.83
C GLU A 192 -33.20 19.34 -13.61
N ILE A 193 -33.07 19.81 -14.86
CA ILE A 193 -31.88 19.62 -15.69
C ILE A 193 -30.66 20.13 -14.92
N VAL A 194 -30.67 21.38 -14.45
CA VAL A 194 -29.47 21.98 -13.83
C VAL A 194 -29.29 21.64 -12.34
N GLN A 195 -30.21 20.91 -11.69
CA GLN A 195 -30.19 20.67 -10.23
C GLN A 195 -28.99 19.84 -9.71
N LYS A 196 -28.00 19.46 -10.52
CA LYS A 196 -26.81 18.75 -10.04
C LYS A 196 -25.58 18.90 -10.95
N VAL A 197 -24.89 20.02 -10.83
CA VAL A 197 -23.44 20.02 -11.07
C VAL A 197 -22.72 19.81 -9.74
N GLY A 198 -23.16 20.43 -8.63
CA GLY A 198 -22.49 20.33 -7.32
C GLY A 198 -22.82 19.13 -6.41
N ASN A 199 -23.77 18.24 -6.74
CA ASN A 199 -24.26 17.21 -5.78
C ASN A 199 -24.57 15.83 -6.40
N GLN A 200 -23.77 15.41 -7.39
CA GLN A 200 -23.96 14.15 -8.11
C GLN A 200 -23.73 12.88 -7.25
N ASN A 201 -23.12 13.01 -6.06
CA ASN A 201 -22.79 11.89 -5.17
C ASN A 201 -23.96 11.37 -4.30
N THR A 202 -25.12 12.04 -4.27
CA THR A 202 -26.17 11.77 -3.28
C THR A 202 -27.50 11.19 -3.79
N ARG A 203 -27.83 11.24 -5.10
CA ARG A 203 -29.09 10.62 -5.62
C ARG A 203 -28.83 9.48 -6.62
N ARG A 204 -29.87 8.66 -6.85
CA ARG A 204 -29.90 7.45 -7.69
C ARG A 204 -29.35 7.63 -9.11
N PHE A 205 -29.74 8.69 -9.81
CA PHE A 205 -29.32 8.99 -11.18
C PHE A 205 -28.62 10.36 -11.29
N ALA A 206 -27.77 10.51 -12.30
CA ALA A 206 -27.19 11.76 -12.80
C ALA A 206 -27.65 11.99 -14.25
N TYR A 207 -27.64 13.24 -14.70
CA TYR A 207 -27.96 13.60 -16.09
C TYR A 207 -26.65 13.96 -16.80
N ASP A 208 -26.49 13.55 -18.06
CA ASP A 208 -25.28 13.79 -18.86
C ASP A 208 -25.17 15.26 -19.31
N ILE A 209 -24.81 16.11 -18.34
CA ILE A 209 -24.68 17.56 -18.49
C ILE A 209 -23.20 17.91 -18.45
N ASN A 210 -22.80 18.87 -19.28
CA ASN A 210 -21.42 19.32 -19.31
C ASN A 210 -20.96 19.82 -17.92
N GLU A 211 -19.78 19.37 -17.50
CA GLU A 211 -19.26 19.60 -16.14
C GLU A 211 -19.01 21.08 -15.81
N PHE A 212 -18.94 21.96 -16.81
CA PHE A 212 -18.64 23.38 -16.65
C PHE A 212 -19.88 24.29 -16.51
N VAL A 213 -21.10 23.74 -16.52
CA VAL A 213 -22.33 24.52 -16.30
C VAL A 213 -22.33 25.10 -14.87
N ASP A 214 -22.51 26.42 -14.75
CA ASP A 214 -22.59 27.11 -13.46
C ASP A 214 -24.01 26.96 -12.85
N ASP A 215 -24.13 26.08 -11.86
CA ASP A 215 -25.40 25.81 -11.18
C ASP A 215 -25.80 26.90 -10.15
N SER A 216 -24.90 27.83 -9.81
CA SER A 216 -25.14 28.89 -8.82
C SER A 216 -26.20 29.90 -9.26
N VAL A 217 -26.39 30.02 -10.58
CA VAL A 217 -27.38 30.88 -11.20
C VAL A 217 -28.78 30.39 -10.83
N TYR A 218 -28.99 29.08 -10.77
CA TYR A 218 -30.28 28.46 -10.52
C TYR A 218 -30.51 28.40 -9.01
N LYS A 219 -31.54 29.07 -8.49
CA LYS A 219 -31.81 29.10 -7.03
C LYS A 219 -32.39 27.77 -6.53
N LEU A 220 -31.55 26.73 -6.45
CA LEU A 220 -31.93 25.33 -6.23
C LEU A 220 -32.35 24.98 -4.79
N LYS A 221 -32.23 25.91 -3.82
CA LYS A 221 -32.69 25.70 -2.43
C LYS A 221 -34.19 26.00 -2.32
N HIS A 222 -34.95 25.19 -1.57
CA HIS A 222 -36.36 25.44 -1.25
C HIS A 222 -36.53 26.73 -0.43
N VAL A 223 -36.55 27.90 -1.09
CA VAL A 223 -36.78 29.19 -0.42
C VAL A 223 -38.26 29.59 -0.46
N SER A 224 -39.09 28.96 -1.30
CA SER A 224 -40.57 28.88 -1.27
C SER A 224 -41.05 28.43 -2.66
N LYS A 225 -42.30 27.96 -2.81
CA LYS A 225 -42.91 27.70 -4.14
C LYS A 225 -42.98 28.94 -5.05
N SER A 226 -42.74 30.13 -4.50
CA SER A 226 -42.82 31.43 -5.16
C SER A 226 -41.43 32.06 -5.47
N SER A 227 -40.34 31.30 -5.40
CA SER A 227 -38.99 31.85 -5.60
C SER A 227 -38.71 32.15 -7.08
N ARG A 228 -38.67 33.44 -7.44
CA ARG A 228 -38.27 33.90 -8.79
C ARG A 228 -36.82 33.57 -9.12
N GLN A 229 -36.61 33.08 -10.33
CA GLN A 229 -35.31 32.89 -10.96
C GLN A 229 -34.91 34.17 -11.70
N ILE A 230 -33.61 34.49 -11.74
CA ILE A 230 -33.10 35.68 -12.43
C ILE A 230 -31.90 35.31 -13.28
N PHE A 231 -31.76 35.93 -14.45
CA PHE A 231 -30.65 35.67 -15.37
C PHE A 231 -30.23 36.96 -16.05
N ARG A 232 -28.93 37.23 -16.13
CA ARG A 232 -28.40 38.45 -16.75
C ARG A 232 -28.28 38.24 -18.26
N HIS A 233 -28.71 39.20 -19.06
CA HIS A 233 -28.43 39.19 -20.49
C HIS A 233 -26.94 39.43 -20.75
N ILE A 234 -26.32 38.64 -21.64
CA ILE A 234 -24.86 38.67 -21.82
C ILE A 234 -24.31 40.01 -22.31
N LEU A 235 -25.11 40.74 -23.09
CA LEU A 235 -24.74 42.08 -23.60
C LEU A 235 -24.78 43.17 -22.51
N SER A 236 -25.24 42.88 -21.30
CA SER A 236 -25.40 43.88 -20.24
C SER A 236 -24.30 43.80 -19.18
N ASN A 237 -23.90 44.95 -18.63
CA ASN A 237 -22.96 45.03 -17.50
C ASN A 237 -23.60 44.57 -16.17
N LYS A 238 -22.78 44.34 -15.15
CA LYS A 238 -23.27 44.05 -13.78
C LYS A 238 -23.29 45.32 -12.97
N ASN A 239 -24.49 45.77 -12.59
CA ASN A 239 -24.70 46.97 -11.79
C ASN A 239 -25.34 46.60 -10.45
N TYR A 240 -24.64 46.84 -9.35
CA TYR A 240 -25.13 46.61 -7.99
C TYR A 240 -25.52 47.93 -7.33
N ARG A 241 -26.53 47.91 -6.47
CA ARG A 241 -26.97 49.13 -5.78
C ARG A 241 -25.83 49.67 -4.90
N GLY A 242 -25.43 50.92 -5.12
CA GLY A 242 -24.43 51.61 -4.31
C GLY A 242 -22.99 51.11 -4.50
N LYS A 243 -22.70 50.38 -5.59
CA LYS A 243 -21.34 49.99 -5.98
C LYS A 243 -21.04 50.44 -7.40
N GLU A 244 -19.76 50.48 -7.75
CA GLU A 244 -19.33 50.72 -9.13
C GLU A 244 -19.79 49.61 -10.08
N SER A 245 -20.11 50.02 -11.31
CA SER A 245 -20.48 49.11 -12.40
C SER A 245 -19.33 48.19 -12.77
N ILE A 246 -19.61 46.90 -12.93
CA ILE A 246 -18.65 45.92 -13.42
C ILE A 246 -18.88 45.76 -14.94
N TYR A 247 -17.91 46.25 -15.73
CA TYR A 247 -17.97 46.31 -17.18
C TYR A 247 -17.60 44.97 -17.84
N ILE A 248 -18.58 44.05 -17.87
CA ILE A 248 -18.43 42.69 -18.44
C ILE A 248 -19.55 42.35 -19.44
N ALA A 249 -20.13 43.36 -20.08
CA ALA A 249 -21.00 43.19 -21.23
C ALA A 249 -20.22 42.50 -22.35
N GLY A 250 -20.60 41.27 -22.70
CA GLY A 250 -19.99 40.49 -23.78
C GLY A 250 -20.50 40.88 -25.16
N GLN A 251 -20.36 39.98 -26.12
CA GLN A 251 -20.94 40.09 -27.46
C GLN A 251 -21.55 38.76 -27.91
N LEU A 252 -22.42 38.78 -28.92
CA LEU A 252 -22.92 37.56 -29.55
C LEU A 252 -21.85 36.99 -30.48
N CYS A 253 -21.65 35.68 -30.46
CA CYS A 253 -20.57 35.04 -31.22
C CYS A 253 -20.98 34.70 -32.65
N LYS A 254 -22.27 34.54 -32.94
CA LYS A 254 -22.78 34.19 -34.29
C LYS A 254 -23.07 35.47 -35.11
N PRO A 255 -22.62 35.58 -36.38
CA PRO A 255 -22.73 36.82 -37.18
C PRO A 255 -24.15 37.36 -37.42
N ASN A 256 -25.14 36.47 -37.51
CA ASN A 256 -26.55 36.81 -37.79
C ASN A 256 -27.43 36.77 -36.55
N ASP A 257 -26.83 36.67 -35.37
CA ASP A 257 -27.57 36.54 -34.13
C ASP A 257 -28.07 37.90 -33.63
N GLN A 258 -29.22 37.90 -32.97
CA GLN A 258 -29.88 39.12 -32.51
C GLN A 258 -30.04 39.10 -30.99
N PRO A 259 -30.03 40.25 -30.30
CA PRO A 259 -30.22 40.30 -28.85
C PRO A 259 -31.46 39.53 -28.37
N PHE A 260 -32.55 39.55 -29.14
CA PHE A 260 -33.76 38.80 -28.81
C PHE A 260 -33.54 37.27 -28.69
N ASN A 261 -32.56 36.70 -29.38
CA ASN A 261 -32.29 35.26 -29.30
C ASN A 261 -31.62 34.83 -27.97
N GLN A 262 -31.15 35.80 -27.18
CA GLN A 262 -30.65 35.59 -25.81
C GLN A 262 -31.70 35.87 -24.73
N ILE A 263 -32.96 36.12 -25.12
CA ILE A 263 -34.06 36.32 -24.17
C ILE A 263 -34.59 34.98 -23.70
N ILE A 264 -34.66 34.80 -22.39
CA ILE A 264 -35.11 33.56 -21.76
C ILE A 264 -36.63 33.51 -21.62
N GLN A 265 -37.25 34.66 -21.36
CA GLN A 265 -38.72 34.74 -21.33
C GLN A 265 -39.31 34.51 -22.71
N CYS A 266 -40.41 33.75 -22.76
CA CYS A 266 -41.17 33.50 -23.99
C CYS A 266 -42.65 33.81 -23.79
N ILE A 267 -43.45 33.73 -24.86
CA ILE A 267 -44.92 33.84 -24.75
C ILE A 267 -45.43 32.73 -23.82
N GLN A 268 -46.41 33.10 -23.00
CA GLN A 268 -47.11 32.21 -22.08
C GLN A 268 -48.46 31.74 -22.64
N ASP A 269 -48.57 31.70 -23.97
CA ASP A 269 -49.72 31.13 -24.67
C ASP A 269 -49.54 29.61 -24.69
N ASP A 270 -50.42 28.93 -23.96
CA ASP A 270 -50.41 27.48 -23.77
C ASP A 270 -51.30 26.78 -24.83
N SER A 271 -51.82 27.50 -25.82
CA SER A 271 -52.71 26.95 -26.85
C SER A 271 -52.04 25.97 -27.82
N SER A 272 -50.71 26.04 -27.96
CA SER A 272 -49.90 25.09 -28.73
C SER A 272 -48.77 24.51 -27.87
N THR A 273 -48.59 23.20 -27.96
CA THR A 273 -47.54 22.44 -27.26
C THR A 273 -46.46 21.91 -28.22
N ASP A 274 -46.54 22.23 -29.51
CA ASP A 274 -45.66 21.66 -30.55
C ASP A 274 -44.20 22.08 -30.40
N ASP A 275 -43.95 23.24 -29.79
CA ASP A 275 -42.63 23.80 -29.50
C ASP A 275 -42.18 23.55 -28.05
N VAL A 276 -42.92 22.76 -27.27
CA VAL A 276 -42.61 22.47 -25.86
C VAL A 276 -41.77 21.20 -25.72
N ILE A 277 -40.62 21.32 -25.08
CA ILE A 277 -39.72 20.21 -24.76
C ILE A 277 -40.30 19.42 -23.58
N SER A 278 -40.85 18.24 -23.86
CA SER A 278 -41.35 17.29 -22.85
C SER A 278 -40.48 16.05 -22.69
N ASN A 279 -39.58 15.79 -23.65
CA ASN A 279 -38.77 14.58 -23.75
C ASN A 279 -37.27 14.82 -23.49
N TRP A 280 -36.90 15.92 -22.82
CA TRP A 280 -35.49 16.29 -22.59
C TRP A 280 -34.67 15.15 -21.94
N SER A 281 -35.29 14.27 -21.16
CA SER A 281 -34.64 13.09 -20.55
C SER A 281 -34.15 12.04 -21.54
N ASN A 282 -34.62 12.08 -22.79
CA ASN A 282 -34.19 11.17 -23.86
C ASN A 282 -32.89 11.64 -24.51
N VAL A 283 -32.54 12.92 -24.35
CA VAL A 283 -31.42 13.62 -25.01
C VAL A 283 -30.31 13.84 -24.01
N ILE A 284 -30.68 14.35 -22.83
CA ILE A 284 -29.81 14.42 -21.66
C ILE A 284 -30.05 13.12 -20.89
N HIS A 285 -29.28 12.09 -21.25
CA HIS A 285 -29.49 10.74 -20.74
C HIS A 285 -29.40 10.67 -19.21
N LYS A 286 -30.30 9.88 -18.61
CA LYS A 286 -30.18 9.44 -17.21
C LYS A 286 -29.03 8.44 -17.11
N LEU A 287 -27.90 8.87 -16.61
CA LEU A 287 -26.79 8.02 -16.25
C LEU A 287 -27.00 7.47 -14.82
N PRO A 288 -26.72 6.18 -14.57
CA PRO A 288 -26.67 5.65 -13.21
C PRO A 288 -25.59 6.39 -12.42
N SER A 289 -25.92 6.88 -11.23
CA SER A 289 -24.93 7.52 -10.35
C SER A 289 -23.82 6.53 -9.95
N LEU A 290 -22.69 7.02 -9.41
CA LEU A 290 -21.65 6.18 -8.81
C LEU A 290 -22.24 5.14 -7.83
N LYS A 291 -23.28 5.52 -7.07
CA LYS A 291 -24.03 4.61 -6.18
C LYS A 291 -24.84 3.53 -6.90
N GLU A 292 -25.36 3.78 -8.09
CA GLU A 292 -26.06 2.75 -8.88
C GLU A 292 -25.11 1.86 -9.66
N LYS A 293 -23.95 2.37 -10.13
CA LYS A 293 -22.86 1.52 -10.64
C LYS A 293 -22.30 0.60 -9.55
N GLU A 294 -22.24 1.08 -8.30
CA GLU A 294 -21.97 0.24 -7.12
C GLU A 294 -23.11 -0.78 -6.87
N LYS A 295 -24.37 -0.41 -7.12
CA LYS A 295 -25.54 -1.27 -6.93
C LYS A 295 -25.69 -2.35 -8.02
N GLU A 296 -25.32 -2.08 -9.26
CA GLU A 296 -25.25 -3.11 -10.32
C GLU A 296 -24.12 -4.10 -10.06
N LYS A 297 -22.96 -3.62 -9.56
CA LYS A 297 -21.94 -4.51 -8.95
C LYS A 297 -22.50 -5.31 -7.77
N THR A 298 -23.44 -4.76 -7.01
CA THR A 298 -24.13 -5.45 -5.90
C THR A 298 -25.17 -6.47 -6.41
N ASN A 299 -25.83 -6.22 -7.54
CA ASN A 299 -26.81 -7.16 -8.13
C ASN A 299 -26.13 -8.32 -8.87
N ALA A 300 -24.97 -8.09 -9.51
CA ALA A 300 -24.11 -9.17 -9.99
C ALA A 300 -23.58 -10.03 -8.82
N LYS A 301 -23.33 -9.41 -7.65
CA LYS A 301 -23.09 -10.11 -6.38
C LYS A 301 -24.29 -10.95 -5.92
N GLY A 302 -25.52 -10.46 -6.12
CA GLY A 302 -26.76 -11.14 -5.74
C GLY A 302 -27.01 -12.46 -6.47
N LEU A 303 -26.61 -12.58 -7.74
CA LEU A 303 -26.64 -13.86 -8.47
C LEU A 303 -25.61 -14.85 -7.91
N VAL A 304 -24.43 -14.35 -7.53
CA VAL A 304 -23.39 -15.14 -6.85
C VAL A 304 -23.83 -15.53 -5.41
N ASP A 305 -24.66 -14.72 -4.76
CA ASP A 305 -25.20 -14.99 -3.41
C ASP A 305 -26.30 -16.08 -3.40
N VAL A 306 -26.99 -16.30 -4.53
CA VAL A 306 -27.88 -17.47 -4.73
C VAL A 306 -27.05 -18.74 -4.88
N ASP A 307 -26.01 -18.71 -5.71
CA ASP A 307 -25.09 -19.85 -5.88
C ASP A 307 -24.33 -20.20 -4.57
N ASN A 308 -24.15 -19.23 -3.67
CA ASN A 308 -23.50 -19.40 -2.37
C ASN A 308 -24.47 -19.78 -1.22
N GLY A 309 -25.76 -19.98 -1.47
CA GLY A 309 -26.75 -20.40 -0.46
C GLY A 309 -27.13 -19.33 0.59
N VAL A 310 -26.87 -18.05 0.30
CA VAL A 310 -27.06 -16.92 1.24
C VAL A 310 -28.34 -16.11 0.94
N ALA A 311 -28.99 -16.38 -0.19
CA ALA A 311 -30.26 -15.79 -0.61
C ALA A 311 -31.17 -16.84 -1.29
N GLU A 312 -32.49 -16.65 -1.20
CA GLU A 312 -33.48 -17.46 -1.92
C GLU A 312 -34.24 -16.59 -2.92
N VAL A 313 -34.71 -17.18 -4.02
CA VAL A 313 -35.58 -16.50 -5.00
C VAL A 313 -37.03 -16.80 -4.64
N ALA A 314 -37.78 -15.76 -4.26
CA ALA A 314 -39.20 -15.88 -3.99
C ALA A 314 -39.99 -16.24 -5.26
N GLY A 315 -41.20 -16.78 -5.10
CA GLY A 315 -42.08 -17.15 -6.21
C GLY A 315 -42.51 -15.98 -7.13
N ASP A 316 -42.22 -14.72 -6.77
CA ASP A 316 -42.43 -13.53 -7.61
C ASP A 316 -41.14 -13.06 -8.33
N GLY A 317 -40.05 -13.82 -8.23
CA GLY A 317 -38.76 -13.52 -8.86
C GLY A 317 -37.87 -12.55 -8.07
N LYS A 318 -38.24 -12.14 -6.85
CA LYS A 318 -37.39 -11.29 -5.99
C LYS A 318 -36.38 -12.11 -5.17
N LEU A 319 -35.16 -11.59 -5.07
CA LEU A 319 -34.13 -12.09 -4.16
C LEU A 319 -34.49 -11.74 -2.71
N ILE A 320 -34.82 -12.76 -1.92
CA ILE A 320 -34.89 -12.68 -0.46
C ILE A 320 -33.49 -12.89 0.08
N THR A 321 -32.78 -11.79 0.35
CA THR A 321 -31.58 -11.85 1.19
C THR A 321 -32.03 -12.10 2.63
N LYS A 322 -31.55 -13.17 3.27
CA LYS A 322 -31.73 -13.36 4.72
C LYS A 322 -31.21 -12.10 5.40
N THR A 323 -32.12 -11.30 5.97
CA THR A 323 -31.85 -9.95 6.47
C THR A 323 -31.01 -9.93 7.77
N HIS A 324 -30.16 -10.94 7.99
CA HIS A 324 -29.37 -11.13 9.21
C HIS A 324 -27.85 -10.96 9.04
N VAL A 325 -27.32 -10.83 7.82
CA VAL A 325 -25.84 -10.84 7.65
C VAL A 325 -25.14 -9.55 8.11
N LYS A 326 -25.84 -8.43 8.30
CA LYS A 326 -25.23 -7.17 8.79
C LYS A 326 -24.95 -7.14 10.31
N ASN A 327 -25.52 -8.06 11.09
CA ASN A 327 -25.45 -8.06 12.56
C ASN A 327 -24.74 -9.28 13.16
N ILE A 328 -24.00 -10.05 12.36
CA ILE A 328 -23.24 -11.20 12.88
C ILE A 328 -22.20 -10.68 13.87
N LYS A 329 -22.33 -11.08 15.14
CA LYS A 329 -21.33 -10.81 16.18
C LYS A 329 -20.34 -11.96 16.24
N ILE A 330 -19.20 -11.72 16.86
CA ILE A 330 -18.18 -12.76 17.07
C ILE A 330 -18.72 -13.95 17.88
N ASP A 331 -19.75 -13.73 18.71
CA ASP A 331 -20.42 -14.77 19.49
C ASP A 331 -21.32 -15.69 18.65
N ASP A 332 -21.76 -15.24 17.47
CA ASP A 332 -22.64 -15.99 16.57
C ASP A 332 -21.89 -16.92 15.60
N VAL A 333 -20.56 -16.83 15.61
CA VAL A 333 -19.66 -17.68 14.82
C VAL A 333 -19.01 -18.62 15.79
N ASP A 334 -18.87 -19.90 15.44
CA ASP A 334 -18.00 -20.88 16.09
C ASP A 334 -17.25 -21.63 14.99
N PHE A 335 -16.04 -22.11 15.29
CA PHE A 335 -15.35 -23.03 14.37
C PHE A 335 -15.88 -24.44 14.57
N ASP A 336 -16.09 -25.13 13.46
CA ASP A 336 -16.49 -26.53 13.47
C ASP A 336 -15.24 -27.40 13.65
N ASP A 337 -15.20 -28.27 14.65
CA ASP A 337 -14.14 -29.29 14.83
C ASP A 337 -14.70 -30.69 14.53
N ASN A 338 -15.75 -30.75 13.70
CA ASN A 338 -16.34 -31.99 13.23
C ASN A 338 -15.27 -32.91 12.65
N LEU A 339 -15.39 -34.19 12.98
CA LEU A 339 -14.44 -35.18 12.51
C LEU A 339 -14.66 -35.40 11.02
N ILE A 340 -13.57 -35.45 10.25
CA ILE A 340 -13.62 -35.85 8.85
C ILE A 340 -14.00 -37.33 8.83
N VAL A 341 -15.20 -37.62 8.34
CA VAL A 341 -15.69 -39.00 8.16
C VAL A 341 -15.76 -39.26 6.67
N PHE A 342 -14.80 -40.02 6.15
CA PHE A 342 -14.86 -40.52 4.78
C PHE A 342 -15.84 -41.69 4.68
N ASN A 343 -16.67 -41.67 3.63
CA ASN A 343 -17.34 -42.87 3.19
C ASN A 343 -16.34 -43.81 2.46
N LYS A 344 -16.77 -45.03 2.15
CA LYS A 344 -15.90 -46.03 1.52
C LYS A 344 -15.30 -45.55 0.19
N GLU A 345 -16.09 -44.90 -0.66
CA GLU A 345 -15.63 -44.37 -1.95
C GLU A 345 -14.56 -43.28 -1.78
N GLN A 346 -14.74 -42.37 -0.82
CA GLN A 346 -13.78 -41.30 -0.51
C GLN A 346 -12.47 -41.89 0.04
N MET A 347 -12.55 -42.87 0.95
CA MET A 347 -11.38 -43.54 1.52
C MET A 347 -10.59 -44.29 0.43
N MET A 348 -11.28 -45.03 -0.43
CA MET A 348 -10.65 -45.71 -1.55
C MET A 348 -10.06 -44.73 -2.57
N GLY A 349 -10.76 -43.61 -2.85
CA GLY A 349 -10.26 -42.54 -3.71
C GLY A 349 -8.96 -41.91 -3.19
N LEU A 350 -8.84 -41.72 -1.88
CA LEU A 350 -7.60 -41.25 -1.24
C LEU A 350 -6.49 -42.30 -1.29
N LEU A 351 -6.78 -43.55 -0.94
CA LEU A 351 -5.80 -44.64 -0.96
C LEU A 351 -5.23 -44.87 -2.37
N ASN A 352 -6.07 -44.78 -3.40
CA ASN A 352 -5.68 -44.94 -4.81
C ASN A 352 -4.71 -43.86 -5.32
N LYS A 353 -4.44 -42.80 -4.55
CA LYS A 353 -3.38 -41.83 -4.85
C LYS A 353 -1.98 -42.36 -4.54
N PHE A 354 -1.87 -43.44 -3.78
CA PHE A 354 -0.62 -44.08 -3.44
C PHE A 354 -0.47 -45.40 -4.19
N GLU A 355 0.75 -45.73 -4.63
CA GLU A 355 1.02 -47.05 -5.20
C GLU A 355 0.80 -48.16 -4.17
N THR A 356 0.22 -49.28 -4.60
CA THR A 356 -0.10 -50.45 -3.78
C THR A 356 1.14 -51.28 -3.45
N THR A 357 2.01 -50.71 -2.62
CA THR A 357 3.26 -51.33 -2.13
C THR A 357 3.20 -51.57 -0.61
N PHE A 358 3.98 -52.54 -0.12
CA PHE A 358 4.07 -52.79 1.32
C PHE A 358 4.61 -51.57 2.09
N GLU A 359 5.58 -50.86 1.53
CA GLU A 359 6.13 -49.65 2.16
C GLU A 359 5.06 -48.55 2.31
N ASN A 360 4.23 -48.32 1.29
CA ASN A 360 3.15 -47.34 1.38
C ASN A 360 2.08 -47.77 2.38
N LEU A 361 1.75 -49.06 2.44
CA LEU A 361 0.80 -49.61 3.42
C LEU A 361 1.33 -49.47 4.87
N GLU A 362 2.62 -49.72 5.08
CA GLU A 362 3.24 -49.66 6.42
C GLU A 362 3.46 -48.22 6.88
N LYS A 363 4.01 -47.34 6.02
CA LYS A 363 4.48 -45.99 6.38
C LYS A 363 3.56 -44.88 5.88
N THR A 364 3.29 -44.82 4.58
CA THR A 364 2.64 -43.66 3.94
C THR A 364 1.17 -43.53 4.33
N THR A 365 0.43 -44.64 4.31
CA THR A 365 -1.00 -44.67 4.68
C THR A 365 -1.20 -44.90 6.18
N ALA A 366 -0.10 -45.05 6.95
CA ALA A 366 -0.12 -45.26 8.40
C ALA A 366 -1.04 -44.35 9.19
N PRO A 367 -1.15 -43.05 8.85
CA PRO A 367 -2.04 -42.16 9.57
C PRO A 367 -3.50 -42.62 9.63
N ILE A 368 -4.02 -43.31 8.59
CA ILE A 368 -5.42 -43.80 8.55
C ILE A 368 -5.75 -44.73 9.72
N ARG A 369 -4.77 -45.47 10.26
CA ARG A 369 -4.95 -46.34 11.44
C ARG A 369 -5.23 -45.59 12.73
N TYR A 370 -5.03 -44.27 12.73
CA TYR A 370 -5.34 -43.35 13.81
C TYR A 370 -6.57 -42.48 13.50
N SER A 371 -7.34 -42.84 12.47
CA SER A 371 -8.56 -42.11 12.13
C SER A 371 -9.69 -42.37 13.13
N ASN A 372 -10.74 -41.57 13.02
CA ASN A 372 -12.01 -41.72 13.73
C ASN A 372 -12.87 -42.89 13.19
N HIS A 373 -12.47 -43.54 12.10
CA HIS A 373 -13.18 -44.68 11.54
C HIS A 373 -13.03 -45.94 12.40
N THR A 374 -13.96 -46.88 12.28
CA THR A 374 -13.87 -48.15 13.02
C THR A 374 -12.76 -49.05 12.46
N GLU A 375 -12.25 -49.96 13.29
CA GLU A 375 -11.22 -50.91 12.87
C GLU A 375 -11.68 -51.73 11.66
N GLU A 376 -12.94 -52.17 11.65
CA GLU A 376 -13.52 -52.96 10.56
C GLU A 376 -13.54 -52.18 9.24
N PHE A 377 -13.91 -50.89 9.28
CA PHE A 377 -13.96 -50.05 8.09
C PHE A 377 -12.57 -49.84 7.47
N VAL A 378 -11.58 -49.52 8.31
CA VAL A 378 -10.19 -49.31 7.84
C VAL A 378 -9.62 -50.60 7.29
N LYS A 379 -9.87 -51.72 7.98
CA LYS A 379 -9.44 -53.06 7.55
C LYS A 379 -10.04 -53.42 6.19
N GLU A 380 -11.33 -53.16 5.99
CA GLU A 380 -12.01 -53.41 4.71
C GLU A 380 -11.36 -52.59 3.58
N CYS A 381 -11.17 -51.29 3.78
CA CYS A 381 -10.57 -50.41 2.78
C CYS A 381 -9.12 -50.81 2.46
N TYR A 382 -8.29 -51.11 3.46
CA TYR A 382 -6.92 -51.58 3.23
C TYR A 382 -6.87 -52.92 2.50
N THR A 383 -7.77 -53.86 2.84
CA THR A 383 -7.83 -55.16 2.17
C THR A 383 -8.20 -54.99 0.70
N GLU A 384 -9.21 -54.16 0.41
CA GLU A 384 -9.64 -53.88 -0.96
C GLU A 384 -8.57 -53.13 -1.76
N TRP A 385 -7.95 -52.10 -1.18
CA TRP A 385 -6.90 -51.31 -1.84
C TRP A 385 -5.65 -52.15 -2.11
N TYR A 386 -5.19 -52.91 -1.12
CA TYR A 386 -3.96 -53.69 -1.28
C TYR A 386 -4.16 -54.83 -2.29
N ASN A 387 -5.36 -55.43 -2.39
CA ASN A 387 -5.67 -56.48 -3.37
C ASN A 387 -5.73 -56.00 -4.83
N GLN A 388 -5.60 -54.70 -5.12
CA GLN A 388 -5.57 -54.19 -6.50
C GLN A 388 -4.31 -54.63 -7.29
N ARG A 389 -3.31 -55.19 -6.61
CA ARG A 389 -2.10 -55.77 -7.22
C ARG A 389 -1.97 -57.25 -6.85
N THR A 390 -1.36 -58.03 -7.73
CA THR A 390 -0.96 -59.40 -7.44
C THR A 390 0.19 -59.43 -6.43
N HIS A 391 -0.04 -60.16 -5.33
CA HIS A 391 0.91 -60.33 -4.22
C HIS A 391 1.33 -61.79 -4.12
N ASN A 392 2.59 -62.04 -3.72
CA ASN A 392 3.13 -63.40 -3.55
C ASN A 392 2.92 -63.94 -2.13
N HIS A 393 2.13 -63.24 -1.33
CA HIS A 393 1.89 -63.47 0.09
C HIS A 393 0.40 -63.32 0.41
N ASN A 394 -0.03 -63.86 1.56
CA ASN A 394 -1.41 -63.74 1.99
C ASN A 394 -1.70 -62.29 2.44
N VAL A 395 -2.55 -61.60 1.69
CA VAL A 395 -2.93 -60.21 1.93
C VAL A 395 -3.65 -60.06 3.26
N ASP A 396 -4.60 -60.94 3.58
CA ASP A 396 -5.38 -60.87 4.83
C ASP A 396 -4.47 -61.01 6.06
N GLU A 397 -3.51 -61.94 6.04
CA GLU A 397 -2.53 -62.06 7.13
C GLU A 397 -1.68 -60.80 7.28
N THR A 398 -1.34 -60.14 6.18
CA THR A 398 -0.52 -58.93 6.16
C THR A 398 -1.29 -57.74 6.72
N ILE A 399 -2.53 -57.54 6.28
CA ILE A 399 -3.42 -56.51 6.82
C ILE A 399 -3.66 -56.77 8.31
N ASN A 400 -3.96 -58.01 8.71
CA ASN A 400 -4.15 -58.37 10.12
C ASN A 400 -2.92 -58.03 10.99
N LYS A 401 -1.69 -58.22 10.48
CA LYS A 401 -0.47 -57.85 11.20
C LYS A 401 -0.35 -56.34 11.39
N ILE A 402 -0.67 -55.56 10.38
CA ILE A 402 -0.59 -54.08 10.42
C ILE A 402 -1.71 -53.47 11.27
N MET A 403 -2.92 -54.05 11.21
CA MET A 403 -4.06 -53.61 12.02
C MET A 403 -3.86 -53.84 13.52
N LYS A 404 -2.87 -54.64 13.96
CA LYS A 404 -2.46 -54.69 15.38
C LYS A 404 -2.02 -53.33 15.94
N TYR A 405 -1.60 -52.41 15.08
CA TYR A 405 -1.20 -51.05 15.46
C TYR A 405 -2.35 -50.04 15.29
N PHE A 406 -3.57 -50.49 15.03
CA PHE A 406 -4.74 -49.65 14.96
C PHE A 406 -5.06 -49.04 16.33
N LYS A 407 -5.35 -47.74 16.34
CA LYS A 407 -5.76 -47.03 17.54
C LYS A 407 -6.67 -45.90 17.11
N GLN A 408 -7.98 -46.09 17.29
CA GLN A 408 -8.95 -45.07 16.93
C GLN A 408 -8.73 -43.78 17.74
N GLU A 409 -8.51 -42.67 17.04
CA GLU A 409 -8.41 -41.35 17.65
C GLU A 409 -9.50 -40.44 17.09
N PHE A 410 -10.23 -39.77 17.97
CA PHE A 410 -11.27 -38.81 17.59
C PHE A 410 -10.65 -37.44 17.31
N THR A 411 -9.70 -37.40 16.36
CA THR A 411 -9.05 -36.16 15.90
C THR A 411 -8.81 -36.21 14.39
N ASN A 412 -8.72 -35.04 13.75
CA ASN A 412 -8.43 -34.95 12.31
C ASN A 412 -6.93 -34.98 11.96
N LYS A 413 -6.05 -35.36 12.92
CA LYS A 413 -4.59 -35.44 12.69
C LYS A 413 -4.23 -36.42 11.58
N TRP A 414 -4.93 -37.56 11.52
CA TRP A 414 -4.70 -38.60 10.52
C TRP A 414 -4.75 -38.04 9.09
N PHE A 415 -5.71 -37.14 8.82
CA PHE A 415 -5.95 -36.58 7.50
C PHE A 415 -4.83 -35.65 7.05
N TYR A 416 -4.33 -34.76 7.93
CA TYR A 416 -3.21 -33.89 7.57
C TYR A 416 -1.90 -34.67 7.41
N SER A 417 -1.67 -35.66 8.27
CA SER A 417 -0.49 -36.51 8.17
C SER A 417 -0.45 -37.26 6.84
N ILE A 418 -1.58 -37.84 6.39
CA ILE A 418 -1.61 -38.51 5.07
C ILE A 418 -1.58 -37.52 3.91
N ASN A 419 -2.23 -36.35 4.03
CA ASN A 419 -2.26 -35.34 2.98
C ASN A 419 -0.85 -34.81 2.64
N LYS A 420 0.07 -34.73 3.61
CA LYS A 420 1.48 -34.35 3.37
C LYS A 420 2.21 -35.26 2.36
N HIS A 421 1.71 -36.47 2.13
CA HIS A 421 2.30 -37.43 1.20
C HIS A 421 1.68 -37.37 -0.22
N LEU A 422 0.65 -36.55 -0.46
CA LEU A 422 0.06 -36.34 -1.78
C LEU A 422 0.88 -35.34 -2.62
N ASP A 423 0.66 -35.31 -3.94
CA ASP A 423 1.20 -34.23 -4.78
C ASP A 423 0.53 -32.88 -4.48
N SER A 424 1.17 -31.79 -4.90
CA SER A 424 0.73 -30.43 -4.57
C SER A 424 -0.68 -30.08 -5.08
N ILE A 425 -1.13 -30.68 -6.18
CA ILE A 425 -2.47 -30.44 -6.76
C ILE A 425 -3.52 -31.13 -5.89
N ASP A 426 -3.32 -32.42 -5.59
CA ASP A 426 -4.23 -33.18 -4.74
C ASP A 426 -4.25 -32.65 -3.30
N GLN A 427 -3.10 -32.22 -2.77
CA GLN A 427 -3.03 -31.56 -1.46
C GLN A 427 -3.95 -30.34 -1.37
N GLN A 428 -3.94 -29.48 -2.39
CA GLN A 428 -4.82 -28.31 -2.45
C GLN A 428 -6.27 -28.72 -2.63
N ARG A 429 -6.55 -29.71 -3.48
CA ARG A 429 -7.91 -30.21 -3.70
C ARG A 429 -8.54 -30.71 -2.40
N TYR A 430 -7.89 -31.64 -1.70
CA TYR A 430 -8.41 -32.20 -0.45
C TYR A 430 -8.48 -31.17 0.69
N LYS A 431 -7.50 -30.24 0.76
CA LYS A 431 -7.61 -29.09 1.67
C LYS A 431 -8.84 -28.25 1.35
N ASN A 432 -9.10 -27.94 0.08
CA ASN A 432 -10.25 -27.13 -0.34
C ASN A 432 -11.60 -27.83 -0.14
N GLU A 433 -11.66 -29.14 -0.37
CA GLU A 433 -12.87 -29.94 -0.16
C GLU A 433 -13.26 -30.02 1.33
N HIS A 434 -12.28 -30.01 2.24
CA HIS A 434 -12.53 -30.20 3.68
C HIS A 434 -12.20 -28.96 4.55
N LYS A 435 -11.79 -27.82 3.98
CA LYS A 435 -11.37 -26.60 4.71
C LYS A 435 -12.41 -26.05 5.69
N HIS A 436 -13.69 -26.33 5.45
CA HIS A 436 -14.81 -25.88 6.27
C HIS A 436 -15.10 -26.79 7.46
N LEU A 437 -14.52 -27.99 7.51
CA LEU A 437 -14.94 -29.03 8.45
C LEU A 437 -14.10 -29.06 9.73
N PHE A 438 -12.91 -28.45 9.76
CA PHE A 438 -11.99 -28.60 10.90
C PHE A 438 -10.79 -27.62 10.96
N VAL A 439 -10.12 -27.58 12.11
CA VAL A 439 -8.92 -26.75 12.40
C VAL A 439 -7.65 -27.63 12.53
N ASP A 440 -6.59 -27.31 11.78
CA ASP A 440 -5.30 -28.02 11.79
C ASP A 440 -4.47 -27.69 13.03
N LYS A 441 -4.46 -28.62 13.99
CA LYS A 441 -3.68 -28.46 15.21
C LYS A 441 -2.16 -28.65 15.01
N THR A 442 -1.73 -29.18 13.86
CA THR A 442 -0.33 -29.53 13.56
C THR A 442 0.50 -28.39 12.96
N ILE A 443 -0.15 -27.29 12.55
CA ILE A 443 0.55 -26.12 11.97
C ILE A 443 1.59 -25.57 12.96
N ASN A 444 2.80 -25.32 12.47
CA ASN A 444 3.89 -24.69 13.19
C ASN A 444 4.20 -23.30 12.63
N ILE A 445 4.14 -22.27 13.47
CA ILE A 445 4.44 -20.88 13.09
C ILE A 445 5.86 -20.73 12.53
N ASN A 446 6.82 -21.53 13.04
CA ASN A 446 8.21 -21.45 12.63
C ASN A 446 8.49 -22.10 11.27
N GLU A 447 7.62 -23.00 10.79
CA GLU A 447 7.78 -23.72 9.53
C GLU A 447 6.97 -23.09 8.38
N SER A 448 6.02 -22.21 8.68
CA SER A 448 5.23 -21.53 7.65
C SER A 448 6.10 -20.60 6.78
N GLU A 449 5.76 -20.48 5.50
CA GLU A 449 6.36 -19.50 4.58
C GLU A 449 5.57 -18.19 4.49
N TYR A 450 4.47 -18.08 5.23
CA TYR A 450 3.59 -16.91 5.25
C TYR A 450 3.83 -16.01 6.46
N ASP A 451 3.39 -14.76 6.35
CA ASP A 451 3.34 -13.79 7.43
C ASP A 451 1.93 -13.20 7.63
N ILE A 452 1.77 -12.34 8.64
CA ILE A 452 0.46 -11.75 8.92
C ILE A 452 -0.08 -10.87 7.79
N ILE A 453 0.78 -10.30 6.94
CA ILE A 453 0.36 -9.47 5.80
C ILE A 453 -0.30 -10.35 4.74
N ASP A 454 0.26 -11.54 4.50
CA ASP A 454 -0.32 -12.53 3.59
C ASP A 454 -1.75 -12.92 4.01
N VAL A 455 -1.98 -13.14 5.31
CA VAL A 455 -3.31 -13.46 5.84
C VAL A 455 -4.27 -12.28 5.74
N LYS A 456 -3.80 -11.05 6.00
CA LYS A 456 -4.61 -9.82 5.90
C LYS A 456 -5.01 -9.48 4.46
N ALA A 457 -4.20 -9.89 3.47
CA ALA A 457 -4.51 -9.67 2.06
C ALA A 457 -5.64 -10.59 1.54
N ARG A 458 -5.90 -11.72 2.22
CA ARG A 458 -6.97 -12.65 1.87
C ARG A 458 -8.34 -12.13 2.30
N GLN A 459 -9.36 -12.47 1.51
CA GLN A 459 -10.76 -12.14 1.77
C GLN A 459 -11.53 -13.42 2.04
N TYR A 460 -12.13 -13.54 3.23
CA TYR A 460 -12.80 -14.77 3.66
C TYR A 460 -14.33 -14.60 3.61
N LYS A 461 -15.08 -15.64 3.25
CA LYS A 461 -16.51 -15.69 3.57
C LYS A 461 -16.69 -16.12 5.03
N ILE A 462 -17.84 -15.86 5.63
CA ILE A 462 -18.13 -16.34 7.00
C ILE A 462 -18.03 -17.87 7.09
N SER A 463 -18.37 -18.59 6.01
CA SER A 463 -18.24 -20.04 5.93
C SER A 463 -16.77 -20.49 5.91
N ASP A 464 -15.82 -19.66 5.48
CA ASP A 464 -14.39 -19.95 5.49
C ASP A 464 -13.74 -19.77 6.88
N PHE A 465 -14.53 -19.73 7.97
CA PHE A 465 -14.04 -19.46 9.31
C PHE A 465 -12.89 -20.40 9.74
N ASN A 466 -13.03 -21.69 9.50
CA ASN A 466 -12.00 -22.69 9.81
C ASN A 466 -10.71 -22.46 9.01
N GLN A 467 -10.82 -22.07 7.73
CA GLN A 467 -9.67 -21.71 6.91
C GLN A 467 -8.95 -20.48 7.48
N LEU A 468 -9.70 -19.45 7.89
CA LEU A 468 -9.12 -18.28 8.53
C LEU A 468 -8.38 -18.66 9.82
N ILE A 469 -8.93 -19.56 10.64
CA ILE A 469 -8.23 -20.03 11.85
C ILE A 469 -6.94 -20.75 11.47
N ASN A 470 -6.94 -21.61 10.44
CA ASN A 470 -5.73 -22.29 9.97
C ASN A 470 -4.68 -21.32 9.43
N ASP A 471 -5.08 -20.36 8.61
CA ASP A 471 -4.20 -19.33 8.07
C ASP A 471 -3.63 -18.44 9.19
N LEU A 472 -4.46 -18.03 10.16
CA LEU A 472 -3.98 -17.34 11.35
C LEU A 472 -3.04 -18.22 12.17
N ARG A 473 -3.26 -19.54 12.21
CA ARG A 473 -2.32 -20.44 12.88
C ARG A 473 -0.98 -20.52 12.15
N GLU A 474 -0.85 -20.16 10.89
CA GLU A 474 0.48 -20.13 10.27
C GLU A 474 1.35 -18.98 10.80
N VAL A 475 0.71 -17.95 11.37
CA VAL A 475 1.36 -16.65 11.61
C VAL A 475 1.12 -16.06 13.01
N VAL A 476 0.19 -16.61 13.79
CA VAL A 476 -0.18 -16.13 15.14
C VAL A 476 -0.16 -17.27 16.15
N ARG A 477 0.45 -17.00 17.31
CA ARG A 477 0.42 -17.88 18.49
C ARG A 477 0.13 -17.11 19.76
N VAL A 478 -0.41 -17.80 20.77
CA VAL A 478 -0.71 -17.21 22.07
C VAL A 478 -0.03 -18.03 23.16
N LYS A 479 0.62 -17.33 24.11
CA LYS A 479 1.15 -17.92 25.34
C LYS A 479 0.94 -16.92 26.49
N ASP A 480 0.37 -17.39 27.59
CA ASP A 480 0.15 -16.61 28.82
C ASP A 480 -0.53 -15.25 28.57
N GLY A 481 -1.53 -15.22 27.68
CA GLY A 481 -2.25 -14.00 27.28
C GLY A 481 -1.52 -13.09 26.28
N ALA A 482 -0.23 -13.31 26.06
CA ALA A 482 0.55 -12.59 25.06
C ALA A 482 0.39 -13.23 23.66
N CYS A 483 0.26 -12.38 22.64
CA CYS A 483 0.13 -12.77 21.25
C CYS A 483 1.48 -12.60 20.51
N TYR A 484 1.91 -13.63 19.82
CA TYR A 484 3.14 -13.71 19.04
C TYR A 484 2.78 -13.73 17.57
N ILE A 485 3.20 -12.69 16.84
CA ILE A 485 2.81 -12.46 15.46
C ILE A 485 4.05 -12.55 14.57
N LYS A 486 4.01 -13.41 13.57
CA LYS A 486 5.03 -13.55 12.53
C LYS A 486 4.84 -12.47 11.48
N ILE A 487 5.89 -11.69 11.27
CA ILE A 487 5.97 -10.63 10.27
C ILE A 487 7.22 -10.85 9.42
N ARG A 488 7.17 -10.52 8.13
CA ARG A 488 8.37 -10.48 7.29
C ARG A 488 9.08 -9.14 7.49
N ASP A 489 10.38 -9.19 7.74
CA ASP A 489 11.26 -8.03 7.85
C ASP A 489 12.43 -8.24 6.88
N ARG A 490 12.38 -7.56 5.73
CA ARG A 490 13.30 -7.74 4.60
C ARG A 490 13.36 -9.22 4.17
N ARG A 491 14.50 -9.88 4.43
CA ARG A 491 14.81 -11.27 4.03
C ARG A 491 14.51 -12.31 5.12
N GLN A 492 14.08 -11.89 6.31
CA GLN A 492 13.82 -12.78 7.44
C GLN A 492 12.39 -12.66 7.95
N PHE A 493 11.92 -13.71 8.61
CA PHE A 493 10.76 -13.60 9.47
C PHE A 493 11.16 -13.11 10.85
N LYS A 494 10.31 -12.29 11.46
CA LYS A 494 10.43 -11.85 12.84
C LYS A 494 9.17 -12.23 13.59
N ILE A 495 9.31 -12.71 14.82
CA ILE A 495 8.18 -12.93 15.71
C ILE A 495 8.12 -11.78 16.72
N VAL A 496 7.02 -11.05 16.72
CA VAL A 496 6.80 -9.92 17.63
C VAL A 496 5.76 -10.30 18.66
N MET A 497 6.11 -10.13 19.94
CA MET A 497 5.18 -10.28 21.05
C MET A 497 4.40 -8.97 21.25
N LYS A 498 3.08 -9.09 21.44
CA LYS A 498 2.16 -8.03 21.84
C LYS A 498 1.33 -8.49 23.04
N SER A 499 1.13 -7.60 24.00
CA SER A 499 0.11 -7.84 25.05
C SER A 499 -1.29 -7.92 24.43
N GLU A 500 -2.27 -8.42 25.18
CA GLU A 500 -3.65 -8.51 24.71
C GLU A 500 -4.17 -7.14 24.22
N GLU A 501 -3.96 -6.07 24.99
CA GLU A 501 -4.37 -4.71 24.61
C GLU A 501 -3.67 -4.24 23.32
N GLN A 502 -2.36 -4.46 23.22
CA GLN A 502 -1.59 -4.09 22.03
C GLN A 502 -2.03 -4.88 20.79
N MET A 503 -2.39 -6.15 20.96
CA MET A 503 -2.90 -7.01 19.90
C MET A 503 -4.27 -6.53 19.42
N MET A 504 -5.19 -6.24 20.35
CA MET A 504 -6.52 -5.70 20.02
C MET A 504 -6.42 -4.39 19.24
N ASN A 505 -5.50 -3.50 19.63
CA ASN A 505 -5.23 -2.27 18.91
C ASN A 505 -4.59 -2.50 17.54
N TYR A 506 -3.65 -3.45 17.43
CA TYR A 506 -2.97 -3.77 16.18
C TYR A 506 -3.93 -4.30 15.11
N PHE A 507 -4.94 -5.09 15.51
CA PHE A 507 -5.91 -5.70 14.60
C PHE A 507 -7.26 -4.96 14.51
N LYS A 508 -7.37 -3.78 15.12
CA LYS A 508 -8.64 -3.04 15.28
C LYS A 508 -9.40 -2.82 13.97
N PHE A 509 -8.67 -2.60 12.87
CA PHE A 509 -9.24 -2.29 11.56
C PHE A 509 -9.17 -3.46 10.57
N ASP A 510 -8.57 -4.58 10.95
CA ASP A 510 -8.42 -5.75 10.08
C ASP A 510 -9.68 -6.61 10.13
N LYS A 511 -10.54 -6.45 9.11
CA LYS A 511 -11.83 -7.15 8.98
C LYS A 511 -11.68 -8.26 7.94
N PRO A 512 -11.59 -9.53 8.37
CA PRO A 512 -11.25 -10.62 7.46
C PRO A 512 -12.40 -11.03 6.54
N PHE A 513 -13.65 -10.72 6.91
CA PHE A 513 -14.82 -11.26 6.24
C PHE A 513 -15.44 -10.30 5.21
N ILE A 514 -15.74 -10.83 4.03
CA ILE A 514 -16.45 -10.13 2.97
C ILE A 514 -17.85 -9.77 3.48
N ASN A 515 -18.22 -8.48 3.36
CA ASN A 515 -19.51 -7.93 3.77
C ASN A 515 -19.84 -8.01 5.29
N VAL A 516 -18.91 -8.43 6.17
CA VAL A 516 -19.11 -8.46 7.63
C VAL A 516 -18.10 -7.53 8.30
N ASN A 517 -18.60 -6.40 8.81
CA ASN A 517 -17.76 -5.31 9.32
C ASN A 517 -17.68 -5.22 10.85
N SER A 518 -18.45 -6.06 11.54
CA SER A 518 -18.62 -6.12 13.00
C SER A 518 -17.55 -6.95 13.71
N ILE A 519 -16.79 -7.75 12.95
CA ILE A 519 -15.78 -8.68 13.47
C ILE A 519 -14.41 -8.29 12.92
N ASN A 520 -13.41 -8.13 13.79
CA ASN A 520 -12.02 -7.94 13.42
C ASN A 520 -11.13 -9.13 13.88
N LEU A 521 -9.91 -9.22 13.32
CA LEU A 521 -8.96 -10.27 13.65
C LEU A 521 -8.62 -10.34 15.14
N GLY A 522 -8.55 -9.20 15.84
CA GLY A 522 -8.24 -9.16 17.27
C GLY A 522 -9.32 -9.85 18.12
N GLN A 523 -10.59 -9.59 17.80
CA GLN A 523 -11.73 -10.25 18.46
C GLN A 523 -11.72 -11.77 18.23
N ILE A 524 -11.37 -12.22 17.02
CA ILE A 524 -11.25 -13.63 16.68
C ILE A 524 -10.12 -14.28 17.49
N ILE A 525 -8.92 -13.70 17.47
CA ILE A 525 -7.75 -14.22 18.20
C ILE A 525 -8.05 -14.27 19.70
N ASN A 526 -8.75 -13.26 20.25
CA ASN A 526 -9.07 -13.22 21.66
C ASN A 526 -10.11 -14.29 22.06
N LYS A 527 -11.27 -14.34 21.36
CA LYS A 527 -12.33 -15.33 21.63
C LYS A 527 -11.80 -16.77 21.49
N TYR A 528 -10.99 -17.02 20.47
CA TYR A 528 -10.44 -18.35 20.15
C TYR A 528 -8.99 -18.54 20.57
N SER A 529 -8.52 -17.82 21.59
CA SER A 529 -7.12 -17.85 22.05
C SER A 529 -6.59 -19.28 22.31
N LYS A 530 -7.45 -20.19 22.80
CA LYS A 530 -7.13 -21.61 23.00
C LYS A 530 -6.68 -22.32 21.71
N ALA A 531 -7.24 -21.96 20.54
CA ALA A 531 -6.86 -22.54 19.26
C ALA A 531 -5.42 -22.17 18.86
N PHE A 532 -4.92 -21.02 19.34
CA PHE A 532 -3.57 -20.51 19.05
C PHE A 532 -2.55 -20.82 20.15
N ARG A 533 -2.96 -21.54 21.20
CA ARG A 533 -2.15 -21.73 22.42
C ARG A 533 -0.96 -22.65 22.20
N TYR A 534 0.23 -22.17 22.57
CA TYR A 534 1.45 -22.95 22.66
C TYR A 534 1.94 -23.04 24.11
N ASN A 535 2.79 -24.04 24.38
CA ASN A 535 3.25 -24.35 25.74
C ASN A 535 4.42 -23.46 26.14
N GLU A 536 5.36 -23.29 25.23
CA GLU A 536 6.65 -22.67 25.51
C GLU A 536 7.03 -21.66 24.43
N VAL A 537 7.83 -20.68 24.84
CA VAL A 537 8.53 -19.76 23.93
C VAL A 537 10.00 -20.06 24.14
N THR A 538 10.70 -20.36 23.06
CA THR A 538 12.10 -20.79 23.07
C THR A 538 12.91 -19.89 22.14
N PHE A 539 14.24 -19.93 22.27
CA PHE A 539 15.17 -19.27 21.36
C PHE A 539 16.25 -20.28 20.98
N GLN A 540 16.04 -21.11 19.97
CA GLN A 540 16.94 -22.24 19.66
C GLN A 540 17.17 -22.33 18.14
N GLU A 541 18.26 -22.97 17.72
CA GLU A 541 18.51 -23.16 16.27
C GLU A 541 17.49 -24.12 15.64
N LYS A 542 17.10 -25.18 16.36
CA LYS A 542 16.14 -26.18 15.90
C LYS A 542 14.75 -25.89 16.47
N ASN A 543 13.74 -26.03 15.62
CA ASN A 543 12.35 -25.92 16.04
C ASN A 543 11.94 -27.16 16.88
N LYS A 544 11.09 -26.91 17.88
CA LYS A 544 10.50 -27.95 18.73
C LYS A 544 8.98 -27.87 18.59
N GLU A 545 8.33 -29.01 18.45
CA GLU A 545 6.88 -29.08 18.32
C GLU A 545 6.18 -28.46 19.55
N GLY A 546 5.12 -27.69 19.31
CA GLY A 546 4.35 -27.01 20.37
C GLY A 546 5.06 -25.84 21.06
N CYS A 547 6.21 -25.40 20.54
CA CYS A 547 7.00 -24.27 21.06
C CYS A 547 7.09 -23.13 20.03
N ILE A 548 7.02 -21.89 20.50
CA ILE A 548 7.21 -20.70 19.67
C ILE A 548 8.72 -20.43 19.67
N ASN A 549 9.41 -20.69 18.58
CA ASN A 549 10.83 -20.39 18.48
C ASN A 549 11.03 -18.95 18.01
N MET A 550 11.61 -18.10 18.86
CA MET A 550 11.87 -16.70 18.56
C MET A 550 13.03 -16.52 17.57
N PHE A 551 13.90 -17.53 17.44
CA PHE A 551 14.91 -17.56 16.39
C PHE A 551 14.31 -18.16 15.12
N THR A 552 14.37 -17.39 14.03
CA THR A 552 13.72 -17.70 12.75
C THR A 552 14.74 -17.99 11.63
N GLY A 553 16.02 -18.14 11.98
CA GLY A 553 17.12 -18.36 11.05
C GLY A 553 17.96 -17.11 10.75
N PHE A 554 19.05 -17.31 10.01
CA PHE A 554 19.95 -16.24 9.55
C PHE A 554 19.35 -15.48 8.35
N ALA A 555 19.93 -14.32 8.02
CA ALA A 555 19.38 -13.43 7.00
C ALA A 555 19.60 -13.91 5.58
N TYR A 556 20.54 -14.83 5.42
CA TYR A 556 20.91 -15.43 4.15
C TYR A 556 20.87 -16.94 4.29
N LYS A 557 20.52 -17.60 3.20
CA LYS A 557 20.63 -19.05 3.09
C LYS A 557 22.12 -19.42 3.02
N GLU A 558 22.51 -20.40 3.82
CA GLU A 558 23.87 -20.95 3.80
C GLU A 558 24.17 -21.59 2.43
N ILE A 559 25.33 -21.27 1.85
CA ILE A 559 25.84 -21.89 0.62
C ILE A 559 27.05 -22.74 1.01
N GLN A 560 26.87 -24.05 1.03
CA GLN A 560 27.91 -24.99 1.40
C GLN A 560 28.99 -25.06 0.30
N THR A 561 30.25 -24.80 0.68
CA THR A 561 31.39 -24.77 -0.25
C THR A 561 32.71 -24.95 0.51
N ASN A 562 33.70 -25.54 -0.14
CA ASN A 562 35.08 -25.57 0.35
C ASN A 562 35.95 -24.46 -0.29
N ASP A 563 35.39 -23.71 -1.25
CA ASP A 563 36.08 -22.60 -1.91
C ASP A 563 35.64 -21.27 -1.30
N PHE A 564 36.57 -20.62 -0.60
CA PHE A 564 36.39 -19.32 0.04
C PHE A 564 37.07 -18.17 -0.72
N THR A 565 37.51 -18.41 -1.96
CA THR A 565 38.25 -17.42 -2.76
C THR A 565 37.47 -16.11 -2.92
N GLN A 566 36.15 -16.20 -3.11
CA GLN A 566 35.27 -15.04 -3.26
C GLN A 566 35.20 -14.16 -1.99
N ILE A 567 35.28 -14.76 -0.79
CA ILE A 567 35.23 -14.03 0.48
C ILE A 567 36.62 -13.62 0.99
N GLN A 568 37.69 -14.13 0.38
CA GLN A 568 39.07 -13.88 0.83
C GLN A 568 39.45 -12.39 0.86
N PRO A 569 39.05 -11.53 -0.10
CA PRO A 569 39.32 -10.08 -0.01
C PRO A 569 38.74 -9.45 1.27
N PHE A 570 37.56 -9.90 1.69
CA PHE A 570 36.93 -9.46 2.94
C PHE A 570 37.66 -9.98 4.17
N LEU A 571 38.02 -11.26 4.20
CA LEU A 571 38.80 -11.84 5.30
C LEU A 571 40.16 -11.14 5.46
N ASN A 572 40.81 -10.82 4.34
CA ASN A 572 42.04 -10.02 4.32
C ASN A 572 41.80 -8.60 4.84
N HIS A 573 40.66 -7.98 4.53
CA HIS A 573 40.31 -6.68 5.09
C HIS A 573 40.13 -6.75 6.61
N VAL A 574 39.40 -7.74 7.12
CA VAL A 574 39.23 -7.99 8.57
C VAL A 574 40.59 -8.15 9.25
N LYS A 575 41.46 -9.00 8.69
CA LYS A 575 42.83 -9.21 9.19
C LYS A 575 43.65 -7.93 9.22
N ASN A 576 43.72 -7.22 8.09
CA ASN A 576 44.62 -6.07 7.92
C ASN A 576 44.12 -4.81 8.64
N VAL A 577 42.80 -4.67 8.84
CA VAL A 577 42.20 -3.52 9.52
C VAL A 577 41.94 -3.82 10.99
N LEU A 578 41.12 -4.82 11.31
CA LEU A 578 40.72 -5.12 12.68
C LEU A 578 41.82 -5.84 13.48
N GLY A 579 42.62 -6.69 12.82
CA GLY A 579 43.76 -7.38 13.45
C GLY A 579 44.88 -6.43 13.90
N GLY A 580 44.88 -5.17 13.44
CA GLY A 580 45.83 -4.15 13.85
C GLY A 580 47.26 -4.41 13.37
N LYS A 581 48.22 -3.62 13.89
CA LYS A 581 49.65 -3.72 13.52
C LYS A 581 50.47 -4.69 14.38
N VAL A 582 50.06 -4.88 15.63
CA VAL A 582 50.75 -5.72 16.62
C VAL A 582 49.96 -7.01 16.75
N ASP A 583 50.65 -8.15 16.72
CA ASP A 583 50.06 -9.49 16.86
C ASP A 583 48.90 -9.76 15.90
N THR A 584 49.00 -9.26 14.66
CA THR A 584 47.90 -9.27 13.66
C THR A 584 47.30 -10.65 13.44
N GLU A 585 48.11 -11.71 13.37
CA GLU A 585 47.62 -13.08 13.20
C GLU A 585 46.80 -13.56 14.39
N GLN A 586 47.29 -13.33 15.61
CA GLN A 586 46.63 -13.75 16.86
C GLN A 586 45.32 -12.97 17.05
N ASN A 587 45.34 -11.67 16.77
CA ASN A 587 44.15 -10.82 16.81
C ASN A 587 43.12 -11.25 15.77
N TYR A 588 43.55 -11.52 14.53
CA TYR A 588 42.68 -12.00 13.47
C TYR A 588 42.03 -13.34 13.83
N GLU A 589 42.83 -14.29 14.31
CA GLU A 589 42.35 -15.60 14.76
C GLU A 589 41.30 -15.45 15.87
N TYR A 590 41.58 -14.62 16.89
CA TYR A 590 40.62 -14.31 17.95
C TYR A 590 39.32 -13.73 17.38
N ILE A 591 39.39 -12.71 16.51
CA ILE A 591 38.22 -12.02 15.96
C ILE A 591 37.33 -12.99 15.17
N ILE A 592 37.92 -13.77 14.27
CA ILE A 592 37.17 -14.67 13.40
C ILE A 592 36.58 -15.85 14.19
N LYS A 593 37.33 -16.44 15.14
CA LYS A 593 36.81 -17.50 16.02
C LYS A 593 35.73 -17.00 16.97
N TRP A 594 35.85 -15.77 17.46
CA TRP A 594 34.82 -15.10 18.27
C TRP A 594 33.51 -14.98 17.51
N PHE A 595 33.54 -14.49 16.26
CA PHE A 595 32.32 -14.43 15.44
C PHE A 595 31.80 -15.83 15.08
N ALA A 596 32.66 -16.75 14.67
CA ALA A 596 32.29 -18.13 14.33
C ALA A 596 31.51 -18.82 15.46
N SER A 597 31.94 -18.61 16.71
CA SER A 597 31.28 -19.17 17.90
C SER A 597 29.81 -18.76 18.00
N ILE A 598 29.45 -17.54 17.60
CA ILE A 598 28.06 -17.05 17.59
C ILE A 598 27.22 -17.75 16.52
N PHE A 599 27.77 -17.92 15.33
CA PHE A 599 27.06 -18.54 14.20
C PHE A 599 26.90 -20.05 14.37
N GLN A 600 27.83 -20.70 15.09
CA GLN A 600 27.75 -22.12 15.42
C GLN A 600 26.85 -22.40 16.63
N GLN A 601 26.70 -21.44 17.56
CA GLN A 601 25.85 -21.58 18.73
C GLN A 601 25.09 -20.28 19.06
N VAL A 602 23.83 -20.21 18.63
CA VAL A 602 22.97 -19.01 18.82
C VAL A 602 22.65 -18.69 20.30
N LYS A 603 22.77 -19.67 21.20
CA LYS A 603 22.69 -19.49 22.66
C LYS A 603 24.09 -19.58 23.27
N LEU A 604 24.93 -18.59 23.00
CA LEU A 604 26.28 -18.54 23.53
C LEU A 604 26.56 -17.17 24.15
N LYS A 605 27.12 -17.19 25.36
CA LYS A 605 27.85 -16.05 25.93
C LYS A 605 29.32 -16.34 25.80
N ILE A 606 30.02 -15.57 24.98
CA ILE A 606 31.46 -15.74 24.82
C ILE A 606 32.20 -15.26 26.09
N GLY A 607 31.56 -14.43 26.92
CA GLY A 607 32.14 -13.92 28.15
C GLY A 607 33.12 -12.77 27.94
N THR A 608 33.34 -12.36 26.69
CA THR A 608 34.19 -11.24 26.30
C THR A 608 33.49 -10.29 25.33
N MET A 609 34.00 -9.06 25.26
CA MET A 609 33.54 -7.98 24.39
C MET A 609 34.73 -7.44 23.59
N MET A 610 34.56 -7.29 22.28
CA MET A 610 35.58 -6.75 21.39
C MET A 610 35.44 -5.24 21.23
N ASN A 611 36.53 -4.49 21.39
CA ASN A 611 36.58 -3.05 21.27
C ASN A 611 37.54 -2.65 20.15
N PHE A 612 37.01 -2.15 19.05
CA PHE A 612 37.75 -1.73 17.87
C PHE A 612 37.96 -0.20 17.89
N ILE A 613 39.20 0.21 18.12
CA ILE A 613 39.61 1.61 18.24
C ILE A 613 40.39 2.00 16.99
N GLY A 614 39.96 3.03 16.26
CA GLY A 614 40.70 3.53 15.10
C GLY A 614 40.07 4.78 14.51
N GLN A 615 40.75 5.43 13.56
CA GLN A 615 40.23 6.66 12.96
C GLN A 615 38.97 6.38 12.12
N GLN A 616 38.15 7.41 11.92
CA GLN A 616 37.02 7.31 10.99
C GLN A 616 37.53 7.01 9.57
N GLY A 617 36.78 6.23 8.81
CA GLY A 617 37.18 5.85 7.45
C GLY A 617 38.21 4.72 7.35
N CYS A 618 38.72 4.16 8.45
CA CYS A 618 39.69 3.06 8.41
C CYS A 618 39.10 1.70 7.96
N GLY A 619 37.77 1.57 7.86
CA GLY A 619 37.07 0.33 7.46
C GLY A 619 36.50 -0.52 8.60
N LYS A 620 36.63 -0.08 9.87
CA LYS A 620 36.13 -0.83 11.04
C LYS A 620 34.63 -1.12 11.00
N SER A 621 33.81 -0.09 10.76
CA SER A 621 32.35 -0.23 10.72
C SER A 621 31.91 -1.13 9.57
N PHE A 622 32.54 -1.02 8.39
CA PHE A 622 32.25 -1.87 7.23
C PHE A 622 32.41 -3.36 7.54
N SER A 623 33.51 -3.73 8.20
CA SER A 623 33.78 -5.12 8.60
C SER A 623 32.68 -5.65 9.54
N ILE A 624 32.37 -4.88 10.59
CA ILE A 624 31.40 -5.27 11.62
C ILE A 624 29.98 -5.32 11.03
N GLU A 625 29.57 -4.30 10.29
CA GLU A 625 28.25 -4.21 9.68
C GLU A 625 27.99 -5.34 8.67
N THR A 626 29.03 -5.78 7.94
CA THR A 626 28.93 -6.91 7.01
C THR A 626 28.69 -8.23 7.75
N ILE A 627 29.43 -8.50 8.83
CA ILE A 627 29.22 -9.72 9.65
C ILE A 627 27.85 -9.67 10.32
N TYR A 628 27.45 -8.52 10.86
CA TYR A 628 26.16 -8.34 11.53
C TYR A 628 24.98 -8.54 10.57
N GLU A 629 25.13 -8.23 9.29
CA GLU A 629 24.09 -8.43 8.30
C GLU A 629 23.68 -9.91 8.19
N LEU A 630 24.59 -10.87 8.45
CA LEU A 630 24.27 -12.31 8.45
C LEU A 630 23.23 -12.67 9.52
N LEU A 631 23.23 -11.99 10.67
CA LEU A 631 22.25 -12.17 11.73
C LEU A 631 20.95 -11.40 11.47
N GLY A 632 21.01 -10.34 10.66
CA GLY A 632 19.89 -9.47 10.30
C GLY A 632 19.15 -8.92 11.53
N ILE A 633 17.88 -9.30 11.70
CA ILE A 633 17.02 -8.80 12.79
C ILE A 633 17.53 -9.15 14.20
N PHE A 634 18.44 -10.13 14.32
CA PHE A 634 19.05 -10.55 15.58
C PHE A 634 20.31 -9.76 15.92
N ALA A 635 20.72 -8.78 15.10
CA ALA A 635 21.87 -7.94 15.35
C ALA A 635 21.55 -6.44 15.30
N LEU A 636 22.08 -5.68 16.26
CA LEU A 636 21.96 -4.21 16.30
C LEU A 636 23.31 -3.57 15.97
N LYS A 637 23.45 -3.07 14.74
CA LYS A 637 24.72 -2.57 14.19
C LYS A 637 25.21 -1.24 14.78
N ASN A 638 24.27 -0.41 15.24
CA ASN A 638 24.54 0.95 15.66
C ASN A 638 23.67 1.29 16.88
N VAL A 639 24.19 1.03 18.08
CA VAL A 639 23.61 1.51 19.34
C VAL A 639 24.51 2.60 19.90
N ASP A 640 23.99 3.82 19.91
CA ASP A 640 24.63 5.04 20.43
C ASP A 640 24.29 5.29 21.91
N GLU A 641 23.05 4.99 22.29
CA GLU A 641 22.54 5.19 23.65
C GLU A 641 22.55 3.88 24.46
N LEU A 642 23.50 3.77 25.39
CA LEU A 642 23.64 2.62 26.29
C LEU A 642 22.39 2.38 27.15
N SER A 643 21.61 3.42 27.44
CA SER A 643 20.35 3.36 28.19
C SER A 643 19.26 2.52 27.50
N LYS A 644 19.31 2.37 26.18
CA LYS A 644 18.36 1.49 25.42
C LYS A 644 18.56 0.01 25.72
N ILE A 645 19.75 -0.37 26.20
CA ILE A 645 20.09 -1.76 26.54
C ILE A 645 20.17 -1.97 28.06
N PHE A 646 20.76 -1.03 28.80
CA PHE A 646 21.03 -1.17 30.24
C PHE A 646 20.12 -0.32 31.14
N GLY A 647 19.23 0.48 30.55
CA GLY A 647 18.24 1.29 31.24
C GLY A 647 16.99 0.51 31.63
N LYS A 648 15.93 1.24 32.02
CA LYS A 648 14.68 0.65 32.52
C LYS A 648 13.93 -0.12 31.43
N PHE A 649 13.79 0.42 30.23
CA PHE A 649 13.10 -0.25 29.12
C PHE A 649 14.13 -0.88 28.16
N ASN A 650 14.41 -2.17 28.35
CA ASN A 650 15.50 -2.89 27.70
C ASN A 650 15.01 -4.02 26.75
N ALA A 651 13.81 -3.89 26.18
CA ALA A 651 13.19 -4.90 25.33
C ALA A 651 14.06 -5.40 24.16
N LEU A 652 14.95 -4.54 23.63
CA LEU A 652 15.91 -4.87 22.57
C LEU A 652 16.86 -6.00 22.96
N ALA A 653 17.18 -6.10 24.26
CA ALA A 653 18.06 -7.12 24.80
C ALA A 653 17.49 -8.54 24.70
N ALA A 654 16.15 -8.66 24.68
CA ALA A 654 15.48 -9.96 24.74
C ALA A 654 15.60 -10.80 23.46
N THR A 655 15.85 -10.15 22.31
CA THR A 655 15.89 -10.83 21.01
C THR A 655 17.21 -10.65 20.28
N ALA A 656 18.08 -9.73 20.70
CA ALA A 656 19.39 -9.56 20.06
C ALA A 656 20.35 -10.70 20.44
N ILE A 657 21.08 -11.21 19.46
CA ILE A 657 22.25 -12.08 19.63
C ILE A 657 23.53 -11.24 19.71
N LEU A 658 23.55 -10.11 19.01
CA LEU A 658 24.76 -9.32 18.83
C LEU A 658 24.47 -7.82 18.77
N ILE A 659 25.20 -7.03 19.56
CA ILE A 659 25.03 -5.57 19.63
C ILE A 659 26.38 -4.88 19.47
N ASN A 660 26.45 -3.93 18.55
CA ASN A 660 27.59 -3.04 18.38
C ASN A 660 27.27 -1.67 18.97
N PHE A 661 28.06 -1.25 19.95
CA PHE A 661 28.05 0.11 20.43
C PHE A 661 28.91 0.96 19.51
N ASN A 662 28.31 1.95 18.84
CA ASN A 662 29.03 2.81 17.91
C ASN A 662 29.08 4.22 18.49
N GLU A 663 30.29 4.79 18.58
CA GLU A 663 30.52 6.18 19.02
C GLU A 663 29.86 6.52 20.37
N ILE A 664 30.19 5.80 21.44
CA ILE A 664 29.73 6.13 22.81
C ILE A 664 30.20 7.56 23.16
N GLN A 665 29.26 8.52 23.17
CA GLN A 665 29.58 9.96 23.20
C GLN A 665 29.93 10.50 24.59
N ASP A 666 29.55 9.81 25.67
CA ASP A 666 29.71 10.30 27.04
C ASP A 666 30.46 9.30 27.94
N ALA A 667 31.67 9.69 28.34
CA ALA A 667 32.51 8.93 29.28
C ALA A 667 31.83 8.78 30.66
N THR A 668 30.93 9.69 31.03
CA THR A 668 30.21 9.70 32.31
C THR A 668 29.15 8.59 32.36
N ASP A 669 28.38 8.43 31.28
CA ASP A 669 27.39 7.36 31.15
C ASP A 669 28.05 5.99 30.99
N SER A 670 29.16 5.92 30.24
CA SER A 670 29.99 4.71 30.13
C SER A 670 30.48 4.25 31.50
N PHE A 671 31.01 5.17 32.32
CA PHE A 671 31.47 4.89 33.68
C PHE A 671 30.33 4.40 34.60
N ASN A 672 29.18 5.07 34.58
CA ASN A 672 28.03 4.70 35.40
C ASN A 672 27.41 3.33 35.02
N LEU A 673 27.49 2.94 33.75
CA LEU A 673 26.91 1.69 33.23
C LEU A 673 27.94 0.56 33.06
N GLN A 674 29.22 0.81 33.27
CA GLN A 674 30.31 -0.16 33.09
C GLN A 674 30.09 -1.45 33.89
N HIS A 675 29.61 -1.33 35.13
CA HIS A 675 29.29 -2.49 35.97
C HIS A 675 28.17 -3.34 35.37
N LYS A 676 27.13 -2.70 34.81
CA LYS A 676 26.03 -3.41 34.13
C LYS A 676 26.50 -4.08 32.86
N MET A 677 27.38 -3.44 32.07
CA MET A 677 27.99 -4.04 30.89
C MET A 677 28.78 -5.30 31.23
N LYS A 678 29.70 -5.21 32.22
CA LYS A 678 30.50 -6.35 32.67
C LYS A 678 29.64 -7.53 33.14
N SER A 679 28.51 -7.23 33.76
CA SER A 679 27.52 -8.24 34.16
C SER A 679 26.88 -8.88 32.93
N ALA A 680 26.39 -8.07 32.00
CA ALA A 680 25.68 -8.51 30.80
C ALA A 680 26.56 -9.31 29.81
N ILE A 681 27.88 -9.05 29.78
CA ILE A 681 28.84 -9.84 28.99
C ILE A 681 28.84 -11.32 29.40
N THR A 682 28.63 -11.61 30.69
CA THR A 682 28.72 -12.98 31.24
C THR A 682 27.36 -13.59 31.62
N GLN A 683 26.38 -12.78 31.98
CA GLN A 683 25.08 -13.27 32.45
C GLN A 683 24.16 -13.64 31.28
N ALA A 684 23.59 -14.84 31.36
CA ALA A 684 22.65 -15.37 30.38
C ALA A 684 21.17 -15.17 30.77
N SER A 685 20.89 -14.53 31.91
CA SER A 685 19.54 -14.17 32.35
C SER A 685 19.50 -12.73 32.85
N GLY A 686 18.32 -12.12 32.77
CA GLY A 686 18.08 -10.78 33.29
C GLY A 686 16.61 -10.38 33.23
N ILE A 687 16.30 -9.27 33.88
CA ILE A 687 14.95 -8.69 33.88
C ILE A 687 14.75 -7.91 32.58
N ILE A 688 13.73 -8.29 31.82
CA ILE A 688 13.28 -7.56 30.64
C ILE A 688 12.03 -6.76 30.99
N GLU A 689 12.13 -5.45 30.80
CA GLU A 689 11.05 -4.49 31.02
C GLU A 689 10.62 -3.89 29.67
N ARG A 690 9.35 -4.11 29.32
CA ARG A 690 8.71 -3.54 28.13
C ARG A 690 7.74 -2.46 28.56
N LYS A 691 7.60 -1.41 27.75
CA LYS A 691 6.67 -0.32 28.06
C LYS A 691 5.24 -0.85 28.06
N GLY A 692 4.54 -0.71 29.19
CA GLY A 692 3.15 -1.14 29.35
C GLY A 692 2.96 -2.66 29.51
N VAL A 693 4.00 -3.39 29.89
CA VAL A 693 3.94 -4.83 30.23
C VAL A 693 4.75 -5.06 31.49
N ASP A 694 4.32 -6.00 32.33
CA ASP A 694 5.05 -6.37 33.54
C ASP A 694 6.47 -6.86 33.22
N SER A 695 7.38 -6.61 34.16
CA SER A 695 8.76 -7.08 34.06
C SER A 695 8.81 -8.60 34.17
N VAL A 696 9.58 -9.23 33.31
CA VAL A 696 9.74 -10.69 33.29
C VAL A 696 11.22 -11.05 33.29
N GLU A 697 11.58 -12.06 34.08
CA GLU A 697 12.89 -12.68 33.94
C GLU A 697 12.93 -13.45 32.63
N ASN A 698 13.98 -13.22 31.84
CA ASN A 698 14.15 -13.85 30.55
C ASN A 698 15.61 -14.26 30.35
N GLU A 699 15.83 -15.24 29.49
CA GLU A 699 17.18 -15.52 29.00
C GLU A 699 17.64 -14.39 28.06
N ILE A 700 18.91 -13.99 28.18
CA ILE A 700 19.54 -12.93 27.40
C ILE A 700 20.86 -13.47 26.87
N TRP A 701 20.94 -13.73 25.56
CA TRP A 701 22.10 -14.37 24.89
C TRP A 701 22.97 -13.38 24.09
N ILE A 702 22.86 -12.09 24.37
CA ILE A 702 23.57 -11.02 23.63
C ILE A 702 25.09 -11.09 23.84
N ASN A 703 25.85 -10.92 22.77
CA ASN A 703 27.28 -10.60 22.80
C ASN A 703 27.49 -9.15 22.32
N PHE A 704 28.61 -8.55 22.72
CA PHE A 704 28.85 -7.12 22.50
C PHE A 704 30.13 -6.86 21.71
N THR A 705 30.05 -5.91 20.78
CA THR A 705 31.24 -5.24 20.22
C THR A 705 31.11 -3.73 20.41
N CYS A 706 32.24 -3.02 20.33
CA CYS A 706 32.26 -1.57 20.32
C CYS A 706 33.17 -1.08 19.19
N THR A 707 32.71 -0.08 18.46
CA THR A 707 33.51 0.66 17.48
C THR A 707 33.61 2.12 17.91
N CYS A 708 34.82 2.59 18.22
CA CYS A 708 35.04 3.95 18.67
C CYS A 708 36.28 4.59 18.03
N ASN A 709 36.30 5.92 18.04
CA ASN A 709 37.47 6.70 17.61
C ASN A 709 38.38 7.05 18.80
N ASP A 710 37.82 7.13 20.01
CA ASP A 710 38.54 7.48 21.25
C ASP A 710 38.99 6.21 22.00
N VAL A 711 40.26 6.21 22.41
CA VAL A 711 40.88 5.16 23.23
C VAL A 711 40.27 5.10 24.64
N ASN A 712 39.70 6.21 25.12
CA ASN A 712 39.14 6.34 26.47
C ASN A 712 37.64 5.98 26.58
N ALA A 713 36.99 5.53 25.50
CA ALA A 713 35.54 5.28 25.48
C ALA A 713 35.09 4.21 26.51
N ILE A 714 35.93 3.19 26.75
CA ILE A 714 35.73 2.18 27.80
C ILE A 714 37.06 1.96 28.53
N PRO A 715 37.25 2.53 29.73
CA PRO A 715 38.52 2.47 30.47
C PRO A 715 38.94 1.02 30.76
N ALA A 716 40.20 0.71 30.47
CA ALA A 716 40.79 -0.58 30.81
C ALA A 716 41.04 -0.66 32.33
N GLU A 717 40.60 -1.76 32.96
CA GLU A 717 40.85 -2.02 34.38
C GLU A 717 41.90 -3.10 34.59
N LYS A 718 42.61 -3.02 35.72
CA LYS A 718 43.60 -4.02 36.14
C LYS A 718 42.95 -5.40 36.30
N GLY A 719 43.52 -6.43 35.67
CA GLY A 719 42.97 -7.80 35.69
C GLY A 719 41.75 -8.01 34.79
N ASN A 720 41.55 -7.14 33.81
CA ASN A 720 40.50 -7.28 32.82
C ASN A 720 40.64 -8.60 32.02
N ARG A 721 39.56 -9.37 32.03
CA ARG A 721 39.39 -10.64 31.30
C ARG A 721 38.14 -10.65 30.39
N LYS A 722 37.45 -9.51 30.30
CA LYS A 722 36.14 -9.39 29.63
C LYS A 722 36.18 -8.42 28.45
N PHE A 723 37.11 -7.48 28.40
CA PHE A 723 37.25 -6.55 27.27
C PHE A 723 38.54 -6.85 26.52
N GLN A 724 38.43 -7.16 25.24
CA GLN A 724 39.57 -7.24 24.33
C GLN A 724 39.63 -5.96 23.51
N TYR A 725 40.81 -5.36 23.38
CA TYR A 725 41.02 -4.11 22.67
C TYR A 725 41.83 -4.34 21.40
N PHE A 726 41.38 -3.76 20.30
CA PHE A 726 42.01 -3.85 18.99
C PHE A 726 42.27 -2.45 18.45
N THR A 727 43.54 -2.10 18.26
CA THR A 727 43.93 -0.85 17.60
C THR A 727 43.92 -1.07 16.08
N CYS A 728 42.88 -0.59 15.42
CA CYS A 728 42.67 -0.78 14.00
C CYS A 728 43.71 -0.04 13.16
N LYS A 729 44.09 -0.63 12.02
CA LYS A 729 45.04 -0.02 11.09
C LYS A 729 44.35 1.03 10.22
N ASN A 730 44.93 2.23 10.15
CA ASN A 730 44.40 3.33 9.33
C ASN A 730 44.92 3.33 7.88
N GLU A 731 45.59 2.27 7.42
CA GLU A 731 46.28 2.24 6.11
C GLU A 731 45.34 2.43 4.92
N PHE A 732 44.07 2.02 5.05
CA PHE A 732 43.07 2.16 4.01
C PHE A 732 42.18 3.40 4.19
N ALA A 733 42.43 4.24 5.19
CA ALA A 733 41.71 5.50 5.35
C ALA A 733 41.81 6.33 4.07
N ASP A 734 40.66 6.87 3.63
CA ASP A 734 40.50 7.66 2.40
C ASP A 734 40.86 6.97 1.07
N LYS A 735 41.24 5.68 1.07
CA LYS A 735 41.52 4.91 -0.17
C LYS A 735 40.24 4.44 -0.84
N ARG A 736 39.58 5.33 -1.58
CA ARG A 736 38.30 5.07 -2.26
C ARG A 736 38.34 3.87 -3.21
N GLU A 737 39.39 3.75 -4.02
CA GLU A 737 39.54 2.67 -5.00
C GLU A 737 39.62 1.29 -4.33
N TYR A 738 40.33 1.20 -3.20
CA TYR A 738 40.39 -0.01 -2.40
C TYR A 738 39.00 -0.46 -1.93
N PHE A 739 38.22 0.45 -1.34
CA PHE A 739 36.86 0.13 -0.89
C PHE A 739 35.91 -0.14 -2.05
N GLN A 740 36.07 0.54 -3.19
CA GLN A 740 35.29 0.24 -4.39
C GLN A 740 35.55 -1.19 -4.86
N ASN A 741 36.81 -1.62 -4.91
CA ASN A 741 37.16 -2.99 -5.30
C ASN A 741 36.68 -4.01 -4.27
N LEU A 742 36.83 -3.73 -2.98
CA LEU A 742 36.34 -4.59 -1.90
C LEU A 742 34.81 -4.75 -1.95
N CYS A 743 34.07 -3.67 -2.20
CA CYS A 743 32.63 -3.71 -2.25
C CYS A 743 32.06 -4.38 -3.50
N LYS A 744 32.81 -4.53 -4.61
CA LYS A 744 32.27 -5.12 -5.86
C LYS A 744 31.58 -6.46 -5.64
N ASP A 745 32.17 -7.33 -4.83
CA ASP A 745 31.67 -8.68 -4.58
C ASP A 745 30.70 -8.74 -3.39
N ILE A 746 30.68 -7.71 -2.53
CA ILE A 746 29.91 -7.65 -1.27
C ILE A 746 28.62 -6.85 -1.46
N GLN A 747 28.75 -5.64 -2.02
CA GLN A 747 27.70 -4.67 -2.31
C GLN A 747 28.02 -3.98 -3.65
N PRO A 748 27.61 -4.56 -4.80
CA PRO A 748 27.99 -4.10 -6.14
C PRO A 748 27.58 -2.66 -6.47
N GLN A 749 26.58 -2.13 -5.78
CA GLN A 749 26.12 -0.74 -5.89
C GLN A 749 26.34 -0.03 -4.56
N LYS A 750 26.77 1.25 -4.59
CA LYS A 750 27.00 2.04 -3.37
C LYS A 750 25.67 2.19 -2.60
N GLN A 751 25.60 1.64 -1.38
CA GLN A 751 24.38 1.51 -0.57
C GLN A 751 23.31 0.56 -1.16
N GLY A 752 23.70 -0.31 -2.09
CA GLY A 752 22.85 -1.37 -2.63
C GLY A 752 22.72 -2.57 -1.70
N GLU A 753 21.95 -3.54 -2.13
CA GLU A 753 21.79 -4.81 -1.43
C GLU A 753 23.11 -5.60 -1.39
N TYR A 754 23.35 -6.30 -0.28
CA TYR A 754 24.43 -7.26 -0.21
C TYR A 754 24.22 -8.41 -1.20
N ASN A 755 25.30 -8.87 -1.82
CA ASN A 755 25.30 -10.03 -2.70
C ASN A 755 24.94 -11.30 -1.91
N GLU A 756 23.86 -11.99 -2.29
CA GLU A 756 23.36 -13.17 -1.56
C GLU A 756 24.32 -14.36 -1.60
N GLU A 757 25.04 -14.54 -2.71
CA GLU A 757 26.02 -15.61 -2.86
C GLU A 757 27.21 -15.38 -1.92
N PHE A 758 27.78 -14.17 -1.96
CA PHE A 758 28.87 -13.77 -1.07
C PHE A 758 28.49 -13.99 0.41
N MET A 759 27.31 -13.53 0.81
CA MET A 759 26.83 -13.63 2.19
C MET A 759 26.53 -15.08 2.60
N GLY A 760 25.98 -15.89 1.69
CA GLY A 760 25.74 -17.32 1.92
C GLY A 760 27.03 -18.12 2.12
N ILE A 761 28.09 -17.79 1.39
CA ILE A 761 29.43 -18.38 1.55
C ILE A 761 30.10 -17.89 2.84
N LEU A 762 29.99 -16.61 3.16
CA LEU A 762 30.52 -16.05 4.42
C LEU A 762 29.84 -16.68 5.64
N LEU A 763 28.53 -16.94 5.59
CA LEU A 763 27.82 -17.68 6.63
C LEU A 763 28.39 -19.09 6.79
N HIS A 764 28.60 -19.80 5.67
CA HIS A 764 29.17 -21.15 5.70
C HIS A 764 30.58 -21.17 6.29
N TYR A 765 31.41 -20.18 5.95
CA TYR A 765 32.75 -20.02 6.53
C TYR A 765 32.71 -19.94 8.06
N PHE A 766 31.86 -19.08 8.64
CA PHE A 766 31.74 -18.97 10.10
C PHE A 766 31.15 -20.22 10.75
N ARG A 767 30.20 -20.90 10.09
CA ARG A 767 29.57 -22.13 10.61
C ARG A 767 30.50 -23.35 10.59
N THR A 768 31.53 -23.35 9.75
CA THR A 768 32.45 -24.50 9.57
C THR A 768 33.86 -24.26 10.08
N LEU A 769 34.19 -23.02 10.45
CA LEU A 769 35.49 -22.69 11.02
C LEU A 769 35.77 -23.52 12.28
N ASP A 770 36.96 -24.10 12.36
CA ASP A 770 37.40 -24.80 13.56
C ASP A 770 37.60 -23.83 14.74
N ILE A 771 36.76 -23.99 15.76
CA ILE A 771 36.83 -23.27 17.02
C ILE A 771 37.23 -24.18 18.19
N GLN A 772 37.68 -25.41 17.92
CA GLN A 772 38.07 -26.34 18.97
C GLN A 772 39.24 -25.75 19.79
N GLY A 773 39.08 -25.74 21.11
CA GLY A 773 40.07 -25.17 22.03
C GLY A 773 40.11 -23.63 22.07
N PHE A 774 39.20 -22.93 21.36
CA PHE A 774 39.08 -21.49 21.49
C PHE A 774 38.42 -21.12 22.82
N ASP A 775 39.18 -20.46 23.69
CA ASP A 775 38.69 -19.81 24.90
C ASP A 775 39.03 -18.32 24.81
N ALA A 776 37.98 -17.51 24.67
CA ALA A 776 38.13 -16.07 24.53
C ALA A 776 38.68 -15.42 25.81
N GLU A 777 38.28 -15.88 26.99
CA GLU A 777 38.74 -15.31 28.26
C GLU A 777 40.21 -15.68 28.51
N ASP A 778 40.59 -16.94 28.32
CA ASP A 778 41.98 -17.38 28.45
C ASP A 778 42.89 -16.66 27.44
N SER A 779 42.44 -16.46 26.20
CA SER A 779 43.20 -15.70 25.19
C SER A 779 43.55 -14.28 25.67
N ILE A 780 42.61 -13.58 26.32
CA ILE A 780 42.85 -12.25 26.91
C ILE A 780 43.86 -12.35 28.06
N VAL A 781 43.70 -13.35 28.93
CA VAL A 781 44.60 -13.56 30.07
C VAL A 781 46.03 -13.87 29.61
N GLN A 782 46.22 -14.74 28.61
CA GLN A 782 47.54 -15.05 28.07
C GLN A 782 48.18 -13.84 27.40
N ALA A 783 47.42 -13.05 26.62
CA ALA A 783 47.91 -11.81 26.02
C ALA A 783 48.38 -10.82 27.10
N SER A 784 47.65 -10.70 28.22
CA SER A 784 48.05 -9.84 29.34
C SER A 784 49.36 -10.29 30.01
N ARG A 785 49.61 -11.60 30.10
CA ARG A 785 50.82 -12.20 30.71
C ARG A 785 52.07 -12.10 29.82
N ASN A 786 51.89 -12.05 28.50
CA ASN A 786 52.98 -11.97 27.53
C ASN A 786 53.61 -10.58 27.39
N THR A 787 53.08 -9.57 28.08
CA THR A 787 53.72 -8.25 28.14
C THR A 787 54.95 -8.32 29.06
N ASN A 788 56.16 -8.27 28.48
CA ASN A 788 57.45 -8.14 29.20
C ASN A 788 57.62 -6.77 29.88
N VAL A 789 56.58 -6.26 30.54
CA VAL A 789 56.68 -5.08 31.38
C VAL A 789 56.96 -5.58 32.79
N ILE A 790 58.19 -5.40 33.27
CA ILE A 790 58.48 -5.50 34.71
C ILE A 790 57.55 -4.50 35.39
N TYR A 791 56.50 -5.00 36.03
CA TYR A 791 55.57 -4.21 36.81
C TYR A 791 56.34 -3.44 37.88
N ASN A 792 56.51 -2.13 37.67
CA ASN A 792 57.16 -1.24 38.62
C ASN A 792 56.12 -0.31 39.22
N GLU A 793 55.50 -0.77 40.31
CA GLU A 793 54.42 -0.09 41.03
C GLU A 793 54.78 1.36 41.43
N GLN A 794 56.07 1.67 41.55
CA GLN A 794 56.60 2.99 41.85
C GLN A 794 56.46 3.98 40.69
N LEU A 795 56.63 3.52 39.44
CA LEU A 795 56.53 4.36 38.24
C LEU A 795 55.06 4.70 37.91
N GLU A 796 54.14 3.76 38.16
CA GLU A 796 52.68 3.95 38.02
C GLU A 796 52.15 5.00 39.01
N ARG A 797 52.60 4.96 40.28
CA ARG A 797 52.26 5.99 41.29
C ARG A 797 52.81 7.37 40.93
N GLN A 798 53.97 7.42 40.28
CA GLN A 798 54.55 8.68 39.81
C GLN A 798 53.76 9.24 38.61
N TYR A 799 53.37 8.39 37.65
CA TYR A 799 52.55 8.80 36.50
C TYR A 799 51.12 9.24 36.92
N THR A 800 50.50 8.50 37.85
CA THR A 800 49.19 8.90 38.41
C THR A 800 49.26 10.16 39.28
N GLY A 801 50.44 10.52 39.80
CA GLY A 801 50.68 11.79 40.49
C GLY A 801 50.84 13.01 39.58
N LEU A 802 51.02 12.82 38.26
CA LEU A 802 51.19 13.91 37.30
C LEU A 802 49.87 14.69 37.10
N ASN A 803 50.00 16.01 36.96
CA ASN A 803 48.87 16.86 36.56
C ASN A 803 48.53 16.62 35.07
N GLN A 804 47.37 17.13 34.63
CA GLN A 804 46.88 16.89 33.25
C GLN A 804 47.84 17.39 32.16
N VAL A 805 48.58 18.48 32.40
CA VAL A 805 49.53 19.03 31.44
C VAL A 805 50.75 18.13 31.32
N ASP A 806 51.28 17.66 32.45
CA ASP A 806 52.46 16.80 32.48
C ASP A 806 52.17 15.42 31.90
N ARG A 807 50.98 14.85 32.13
CA ARG A 807 50.58 13.61 31.43
C ARG A 807 50.47 13.80 29.93
N PHE A 808 49.85 14.90 29.49
CA PHE A 808 49.76 15.20 28.06
C PHE A 808 51.14 15.29 27.40
N VAL A 809 52.13 15.87 28.09
CA VAL A 809 53.51 15.95 27.59
C VAL A 809 54.16 14.56 27.50
N VAL A 810 54.01 13.72 28.53
CA VAL A 810 54.52 12.34 28.54
C VAL A 810 53.87 11.49 27.43
N ASP A 811 52.57 11.65 27.21
CA ASP A 811 51.82 10.83 26.24
C ASP A 811 52.08 11.22 24.78
N ASN A 812 52.51 12.45 24.51
CA ASN A 812 52.58 13.00 23.15
C ASN A 812 54.01 13.34 22.66
N PHE A 813 55.01 13.37 23.55
CA PHE A 813 56.38 13.67 23.17
C PHE A 813 57.29 12.47 23.45
N PRO A 814 57.78 11.76 22.41
CA PRO A 814 58.56 10.51 22.55
C PRO A 814 59.91 10.68 23.29
N ILE A 815 60.31 11.92 23.56
CA ILE A 815 61.49 12.27 24.36
C ILE A 815 61.26 12.05 25.87
N PHE A 816 60.01 11.95 26.33
CA PHE A 816 59.66 11.73 27.74
C PHE A 816 59.10 10.32 27.94
N GLU A 817 59.96 9.31 27.82
CA GLU A 817 59.61 7.91 28.11
C GLU A 817 59.73 7.56 29.60
N ILE A 818 58.81 6.75 30.10
CA ILE A 818 58.78 6.25 31.48
C ILE A 818 60.01 5.36 31.71
N GLY A 819 60.87 5.76 32.65
CA GLY A 819 62.09 5.02 33.02
C GLY A 819 63.41 5.66 32.55
N VAL A 820 63.36 6.77 31.81
CA VAL A 820 64.56 7.51 31.37
C VAL A 820 64.93 8.58 32.42
N PRO A 821 66.18 8.62 32.94
CA PRO A 821 66.61 9.67 33.85
C PRO A 821 66.54 11.05 33.18
N ILE A 822 66.04 12.08 33.88
CA ILE A 822 65.95 13.47 33.38
C ILE A 822 67.27 13.97 32.79
N GLN A 823 68.40 13.50 33.32
CA GLN A 823 69.76 13.85 32.90
C GLN A 823 70.09 13.37 31.47
N CYS A 824 69.34 12.40 30.95
CA CYS A 824 69.53 11.82 29.62
C CYS A 824 68.65 12.48 28.55
N ILE A 825 67.77 13.42 28.93
CA ILE A 825 66.87 14.14 28.04
C ILE A 825 67.62 15.31 27.39
N LYS A 826 67.93 15.20 26.09
CA LYS A 826 68.55 16.28 25.30
C LYS A 826 67.50 16.95 24.42
N ILE A 827 67.26 18.24 24.64
CA ILE A 827 66.41 19.08 23.79
C ILE A 827 67.33 19.92 22.91
N ASP A 828 67.47 19.56 21.63
CA ASP A 828 68.44 20.16 20.69
C ASP A 828 68.28 21.68 20.49
N LYS A 829 67.16 22.27 20.92
CA LYS A 829 66.85 23.70 20.74
C LYS A 829 67.33 24.62 21.87
N TYR A 830 67.81 24.06 22.99
CA TYR A 830 68.25 24.82 24.17
C TYR A 830 69.59 24.29 24.68
N GLN A 831 70.66 24.43 23.89
CA GLN A 831 72.02 24.38 24.43
C GLN A 831 72.40 25.79 24.89
N LEU A 832 72.59 25.97 26.19
CA LEU A 832 73.39 27.08 26.70
C LEU A 832 74.86 26.71 26.44
N THR A 833 75.51 27.44 25.55
CA THR A 833 76.97 27.48 25.45
C THR A 833 77.54 27.95 26.78
N GLU A 834 78.53 27.22 27.30
CA GLU A 834 79.24 27.47 28.57
C GLU A 834 79.70 28.91 28.78
#